data_AF-A0A804PDT8-F1
#
_entry.id   AF-A0A804PDT8-F1
#
_cell.length_a   1.000
_cell.length_b   1.000
_cell.length_c   1.000
_cell.angle_alpha   90.00
_cell.angle_beta   90.00
_cell.angle_gamma   90.00
#
_symmetry.space_group_name_H-M   'P 1'
#
loop_
_entity.id
_entity.type
_entity.pdbx_description
1 polymer ?
#
loop_
_entity_poly.entity_id
_entity_poly.type
_entity_poly.pdbx_seq_one_letter_code
_entity_poly.pdbx_strand_id
1 'polypeptide(L)'
;RVRRQAVPGRARGGRRAGGRGRRPRVPAGAVLGGPVHGGAGRAAPRVRGRVVGAHHGPAHPGGHVARDGGQGGRAGGAGRRARGAHEPRRAAQVQVAGGRPGAPPRLGRQDLAQQLLREDERRDANARRGDEEVLQALFSDLRSVAALPKQQARPRQTKAAAVQVVGTLYTHHQKCVLVDTPASESTRRITAFLGGLDLCAGRYDTPSHRLFRDLQTVFHGDVYNPTFGGDVNGPRQPWHDLHCRLDGPAAYDILKNFEQRWRKATKLREMFGGKAAHRKDDALLKLERIPWILSPTKPKQQPPSAAADTGAADHDDDERDQPALHVLPDGDPERWHAQVFRSVDAGSVKRFPRPWERAEMARRHLVGDKNLAVERSIHAAYVAAIRSAERFVYVENQYFIGGSYAWPSYRNGGACNLVPMEIALKVASKVRAGEPFAAYVVLPMWPEGNPGSGPAQEILFWQNQTMEMMYSVVAAALEGKGGHPQEHLNFYCLGNREPAEDAGDGNKWAPADPLDDATTSSAAAHARRHRRFMVYVHSKGMIVDDEYVIIGSANINQRSLAGSRDTEIAVGAYQPDHTGACPRGKVHGYRMSLWEEHLGKEAVRRPEVLRPESPRCVKLVNRIARDNWRRYAADDDKLGPLQGHLLRYPVHVRADGRVEPLPGNELFPDVGGRVVGAPNNLPDYLTM
;
A
#
# COMPACT_ATOMS: atom_id res chain seq x y z
N ARG A 1 -7.33 -18.43 -39.10
CA ARG A 1 -8.67 -18.57 -39.72
C ARG A 1 -9.27 -17.18 -39.93
N VAL A 2 -9.44 -16.83 -41.21
CA VAL A 2 -10.29 -15.80 -41.86
C VAL A 2 -10.26 -14.35 -41.36
N ARG A 3 -9.50 -13.50 -42.08
CA ARG A 3 -9.80 -12.07 -42.32
C ARG A 3 -10.88 -11.96 -43.40
N ARG A 4 -11.86 -11.04 -43.25
CA ARG A 4 -12.46 -10.32 -44.39
C ARG A 4 -12.78 -8.88 -43.98
N GLN A 5 -12.25 -7.95 -44.78
CA GLN A 5 -12.50 -6.52 -44.80
C GLN A 5 -13.88 -6.23 -45.43
N ALA A 6 -14.48 -5.11 -45.05
CA ALA A 6 -15.46 -4.40 -45.87
C ALA A 6 -15.19 -2.88 -45.81
N VAL A 7 -15.42 -2.25 -46.96
CA VAL A 7 -14.93 -0.97 -47.51
C VAL A 7 -15.83 0.22 -47.09
N PRO A 8 -15.34 1.49 -47.05
CA PRO A 8 -16.17 2.67 -46.75
C PRO A 8 -16.67 3.42 -47.99
N GLY A 9 -17.84 4.05 -47.89
CA GLY A 9 -18.44 4.94 -48.90
C GLY A 9 -18.71 6.35 -48.35
N ARG A 10 -18.25 7.36 -49.08
CA ARG A 10 -18.40 8.82 -48.86
C ARG A 10 -19.82 9.31 -49.17
N ALA A 11 -20.26 10.40 -48.52
CA ALA A 11 -20.37 11.75 -49.12
C ALA A 11 -21.53 12.63 -48.58
N ARG A 12 -21.17 13.88 -48.20
CA ARG A 12 -21.88 15.18 -48.35
C ARG A 12 -23.24 15.35 -47.65
N GLY A 13 -23.60 16.46 -47.00
CA GLY A 13 -23.03 17.79 -46.83
C GLY A 13 -24.17 18.72 -46.33
N GLY A 14 -23.87 19.71 -45.47
CA GLY A 14 -24.88 20.68 -45.01
C GLY A 14 -24.31 21.69 -44.00
N ARG A 15 -24.07 22.92 -44.47
CA ARG A 15 -23.57 24.09 -43.72
C ARG A 15 -24.69 24.80 -42.97
N ARG A 16 -24.41 25.42 -41.80
CA ARG A 16 -24.46 26.89 -41.55
C ARG A 16 -24.29 27.27 -40.06
N ALA A 17 -23.50 28.35 -39.88
CA ALA A 17 -23.50 29.45 -38.86
C ALA A 17 -23.96 29.15 -37.41
N GLY A 18 -23.32 29.60 -36.34
CA GLY A 18 -22.49 30.79 -36.11
C GLY A 18 -23.08 31.55 -34.91
N GLY A 19 -22.40 31.54 -33.75
CA GLY A 19 -22.85 32.24 -32.54
C GLY A 19 -21.80 32.23 -31.44
N ARG A 20 -21.15 33.38 -31.22
CA ARG A 20 -20.20 33.68 -30.14
C ARG A 20 -20.96 33.91 -28.82
N GLY A 21 -20.38 33.53 -27.67
CA GLY A 21 -20.85 34.08 -26.38
C GLY A 21 -20.37 33.38 -25.12
N ARG A 22 -19.29 33.90 -24.52
CA ARG A 22 -18.96 33.95 -23.08
C ARG A 22 -18.82 32.62 -22.29
N ARG A 23 -17.56 32.28 -21.97
CA ARG A 23 -17.20 31.38 -20.85
C ARG A 23 -17.09 32.19 -19.54
N PRO A 24 -17.69 31.75 -18.42
CA PRO A 24 -17.38 32.29 -17.11
C PRO A 24 -16.09 31.66 -16.54
N ARG A 25 -15.28 32.48 -15.87
CA ARG A 25 -14.16 32.06 -15.01
C ARG A 25 -14.73 31.32 -13.79
N VAL A 26 -14.20 30.14 -13.48
CA VAL A 26 -14.43 29.41 -12.21
C VAL A 26 -13.17 29.58 -11.35
N PRO A 27 -13.27 29.94 -10.06
CA PRO A 27 -12.11 30.13 -9.20
C PRO A 27 -11.46 28.79 -8.81
N ALA A 28 -10.14 28.81 -8.64
CA ALA A 28 -9.35 27.70 -8.13
C ALA A 28 -9.78 27.33 -6.69
N GLY A 29 -10.17 26.09 -6.48
CA GLY A 29 -10.50 25.54 -5.16
C GLY A 29 -10.45 24.01 -5.20
N ALA A 30 -9.54 23.44 -4.40
CA ALA A 30 -9.46 22.03 -3.98
C ALA A 30 -9.79 20.95 -5.03
N VAL A 31 -8.78 20.51 -5.78
CA VAL A 31 -8.82 19.24 -6.52
C VAL A 31 -8.41 18.12 -5.54
N LEU A 32 -9.40 17.47 -4.93
CA LEU A 32 -9.27 16.07 -4.50
C LEU A 32 -9.53 15.21 -5.74
N GLY A 33 -8.60 14.31 -6.04
CA GLY A 33 -8.57 13.51 -7.26
C GLY A 33 -9.86 12.73 -7.49
N GLY A 34 -10.61 13.13 -8.51
CA GLY A 34 -11.62 12.33 -9.20
C GLY A 34 -11.19 12.16 -10.65
N PRO A 35 -11.46 11.01 -11.30
CA PRO A 35 -11.01 10.77 -12.67
C PRO A 35 -11.73 11.71 -13.63
N VAL A 36 -10.96 12.44 -14.44
CA VAL A 36 -11.49 13.25 -15.52
C VAL A 36 -11.93 12.33 -16.66
N HIS A 37 -13.23 12.32 -16.97
CA HIS A 37 -13.74 11.79 -18.23
C HIS A 37 -13.38 12.74 -19.39
N GLY A 38 -12.57 12.26 -20.33
CA GLY A 38 -12.42 12.80 -21.69
C GLY A 38 -11.91 11.65 -22.56
N GLY A 39 -12.70 11.10 -23.49
CA GLY A 39 -12.91 11.68 -24.81
C GLY A 39 -12.37 10.68 -25.85
N ALA A 40 -13.26 9.95 -26.50
CA ALA A 40 -12.94 8.86 -27.43
C ALA A 40 -12.09 9.31 -28.63
N GLY A 41 -11.08 8.53 -29.02
CA GLY A 41 -10.41 8.72 -30.30
C GLY A 41 -9.11 7.96 -30.54
N ARG A 42 -9.21 6.85 -31.29
CA ARG A 42 -8.19 6.17 -32.11
C ARG A 42 -7.32 5.08 -31.45
N ALA A 43 -7.16 4.02 -32.24
CA ALA A 43 -6.65 2.70 -31.89
C ALA A 43 -5.15 2.69 -31.56
N ALA A 44 -4.80 2.07 -30.43
CA ALA A 44 -3.43 1.65 -30.14
C ALA A 44 -3.09 0.34 -30.90
N PRO A 45 -1.85 0.17 -31.38
CA PRO A 45 -1.44 -1.05 -32.06
C PRO A 45 -1.26 -2.20 -31.07
N ARG A 46 -1.57 -3.42 -31.53
CA ARG A 46 -1.34 -4.67 -30.79
C ARG A 46 0.16 -4.82 -30.47
N VAL A 47 0.58 -4.50 -29.25
CA VAL A 47 1.87 -4.94 -28.72
C VAL A 47 1.68 -6.35 -28.15
N ARG A 48 2.29 -7.35 -28.80
CA ARG A 48 2.46 -8.69 -28.22
C ARG A 48 3.51 -8.58 -27.12
N GLY A 49 3.06 -8.31 -25.89
CA GLY A 49 3.88 -8.48 -24.69
C GLY A 49 4.15 -9.97 -24.48
N ARG A 50 5.42 -10.37 -24.58
CA ARG A 50 5.89 -11.69 -24.16
C ARG A 50 5.73 -11.75 -22.65
N VAL A 51 4.79 -12.57 -22.15
CA VAL A 51 4.77 -12.97 -20.75
C VAL A 51 6.07 -13.74 -20.52
N VAL A 52 7.00 -13.16 -19.76
CA VAL A 52 8.12 -13.93 -19.21
C VAL A 52 7.52 -14.74 -18.06
N GLY A 53 6.95 -15.89 -18.42
CA GLY A 53 6.74 -16.96 -17.46
C GLY A 53 8.12 -17.48 -17.09
N ALA A 54 8.46 -17.43 -15.80
CA ALA A 54 9.55 -18.21 -15.25
C ALA A 54 9.20 -19.69 -15.41
N HIS A 55 9.52 -20.27 -16.57
CA HIS A 55 9.67 -21.70 -16.75
C HIS A 55 11.13 -22.05 -16.44
N HIS A 56 11.37 -22.61 -15.26
CA HIS A 56 12.56 -23.43 -15.05
C HIS A 56 12.18 -24.88 -15.30
N GLY A 57 12.79 -25.46 -16.34
CA GLY A 57 12.81 -26.90 -16.56
C GLY A 57 13.73 -27.59 -15.55
N PRO A 58 13.49 -28.88 -15.23
CA PRO A 58 14.30 -29.60 -14.28
C PRO A 58 15.60 -30.07 -14.95
N ALA A 59 16.74 -29.84 -14.32
CA ALA A 59 17.98 -30.54 -14.63
C ALA A 59 18.23 -31.61 -13.55
N HIS A 60 18.29 -32.85 -14.00
CA HIS A 60 18.48 -34.10 -13.27
C HIS A 60 19.66 -34.12 -12.28
N PRO A 61 19.57 -34.91 -11.20
CA PRO A 61 20.70 -35.29 -10.37
C PRO A 61 21.25 -36.67 -10.77
N GLY A 62 22.57 -36.83 -10.67
CA GLY A 62 23.28 -38.11 -10.60
C GLY A 62 24.70 -37.78 -10.15
N GLY A 63 25.34 -38.42 -9.19
CA GLY A 63 25.08 -39.64 -8.44
C GLY A 63 26.46 -40.18 -8.08
N HIS A 64 26.74 -40.40 -6.79
CA HIS A 64 27.46 -41.56 -6.24
C HIS A 64 27.88 -41.34 -4.77
N VAL A 65 27.91 -42.46 -4.08
CA VAL A 65 27.80 -42.72 -2.65
C VAL A 65 29.13 -43.23 -2.08
N ALA A 66 29.25 -43.21 -0.75
CA ALA A 66 30.09 -44.04 0.15
C ALA A 66 31.45 -43.47 0.58
N ARG A 67 31.98 -43.76 1.77
CA ARG A 67 31.50 -44.00 3.15
C ARG A 67 32.78 -44.06 4.01
N ASP A 68 32.63 -43.69 5.28
CA ASP A 68 33.38 -44.10 6.48
C ASP A 68 34.89 -43.85 6.66
N GLY A 69 35.19 -43.27 7.84
CA GLY A 69 36.07 -43.94 8.82
C GLY A 69 37.33 -43.18 9.25
N GLY A 70 37.46 -42.90 10.56
CA GLY A 70 38.78 -42.73 11.20
C GLY A 70 38.87 -41.72 12.34
N GLN A 71 39.13 -42.21 13.56
CA GLN A 71 39.16 -41.51 14.85
C GLN A 71 40.52 -40.88 15.22
N GLY A 72 40.49 -40.03 16.27
CA GLY A 72 41.52 -39.92 17.32
C GLY A 72 42.39 -38.65 17.24
N GLY A 73 42.70 -37.91 18.31
CA GLY A 73 42.36 -37.98 19.73
C GLY A 73 43.24 -36.99 20.54
N ARG A 74 42.72 -36.58 21.72
CA ARG A 74 43.41 -36.15 22.98
C ARG A 74 44.42 -34.96 22.95
N ALA A 75 44.73 -34.23 24.02
CA ALA A 75 44.14 -33.89 25.34
C ALA A 75 45.18 -32.99 26.07
N GLY A 76 44.72 -32.17 27.04
CA GLY A 76 45.53 -31.61 28.16
C GLY A 76 46.02 -30.15 27.98
N GLY A 77 46.02 -29.26 28.97
CA GLY A 77 45.69 -29.39 30.39
C GLY A 77 45.65 -28.04 31.17
N ALA A 78 44.96 -28.15 32.32
CA ALA A 78 44.88 -27.41 33.60
C ALA A 78 45.62 -26.08 33.96
N GLY A 79 44.97 -25.30 34.86
CA GLY A 79 45.59 -24.55 35.99
C GLY A 79 45.05 -23.13 36.27
N ARG A 80 43.96 -22.93 37.04
CA ARG A 80 43.85 -22.50 38.48
C ARG A 80 44.24 -21.04 38.88
N ARG A 81 43.23 -20.28 39.38
CA ARG A 81 43.07 -19.48 40.66
C ARG A 81 44.24 -18.57 41.16
N ALA A 82 44.11 -17.42 41.86
CA ALA A 82 43.03 -16.69 42.55
C ALA A 82 43.52 -15.29 43.07
N ARG A 83 42.55 -14.36 43.27
CA ARG A 83 42.30 -13.35 44.36
C ARG A 83 43.34 -12.31 44.86
N GLY A 84 42.79 -11.10 45.11
CA GLY A 84 43.11 -10.11 46.18
C GLY A 84 43.64 -8.76 45.66
N ALA A 85 43.39 -7.55 46.19
CA ALA A 85 42.45 -6.90 47.12
C ALA A 85 42.83 -5.38 47.19
N HIS A 86 41.96 -4.51 47.75
CA HIS A 86 42.17 -3.14 48.31
C HIS A 86 42.02 -1.83 47.46
N GLU A 87 40.81 -1.21 47.50
CA GLU A 87 40.36 0.04 48.20
C GLU A 87 41.33 1.26 48.49
N PRO A 88 40.84 2.48 48.90
CA PRO A 88 39.88 3.46 48.30
C PRO A 88 40.28 4.96 48.52
N ARG A 89 39.45 5.96 48.13
CA ARG A 89 39.20 7.30 48.79
C ARG A 89 38.34 8.26 47.90
N ARG A 90 37.12 8.66 48.35
CA ARG A 90 36.64 10.01 48.83
C ARG A 90 36.86 11.21 47.87
N ALA A 91 35.96 12.19 47.67
CA ALA A 91 34.68 12.61 48.27
C ALA A 91 34.00 13.70 47.39
N ALA A 92 32.67 13.89 47.52
CA ALA A 92 31.98 15.18 47.80
C ALA A 92 30.47 15.11 47.44
N GLN A 93 29.62 15.44 48.41
CA GLN A 93 28.15 15.50 48.34
C GLN A 93 27.66 16.90 47.97
N VAL A 94 26.54 17.00 47.24
CA VAL A 94 25.54 18.06 47.38
C VAL A 94 24.14 17.43 47.31
N GLN A 95 23.33 17.64 48.36
CA GLN A 95 21.91 17.31 48.43
C GLN A 95 21.08 18.52 47.98
N VAL A 96 20.04 18.30 47.16
CA VAL A 96 18.81 19.08 47.18
C VAL A 96 17.63 18.11 47.03
N ALA A 97 16.68 18.23 47.96
CA ALA A 97 15.47 17.43 48.09
C ALA A 97 14.38 17.86 47.09
N GLY A 98 13.58 16.90 46.61
CA GLY A 98 12.36 17.18 45.87
C GLY A 98 11.74 15.97 45.16
N GLY A 99 10.77 15.32 45.82
CA GLY A 99 9.66 14.55 45.22
C GLY A 99 9.94 13.45 44.19
N ARG A 100 9.88 12.17 44.59
CA ARG A 100 9.73 11.03 43.67
C ARG A 100 8.28 10.90 43.18
N PRO A 101 8.00 10.83 41.86
CA PRO A 101 6.87 10.07 41.35
C PRO A 101 7.29 8.60 41.21
N GLY A 102 6.50 7.68 41.77
CA GLY A 102 6.75 6.24 41.72
C GLY A 102 6.83 5.72 40.28
N ALA A 103 7.79 4.82 40.04
CA ALA A 103 7.88 4.07 38.78
C ALA A 103 6.62 3.18 38.62
N PRO A 104 5.94 3.20 37.47
CA PRO A 104 4.80 2.33 37.23
C PRO A 104 5.26 0.86 37.13
N PRO A 105 4.43 -0.10 37.55
CA PRO A 105 4.77 -1.52 37.55
C PRO A 105 5.00 -2.01 36.11
N ARG A 106 6.01 -2.89 35.94
CA ARG A 106 6.28 -3.58 34.67
C ARG A 106 5.11 -4.51 34.33
N LEU A 107 4.16 -4.04 33.51
CA LEU A 107 3.08 -4.85 32.97
C LEU A 107 3.62 -5.87 31.95
N GLY A 108 3.17 -7.11 32.05
CA GLY A 108 3.52 -8.18 31.10
C GLY A 108 2.97 -7.87 29.70
N ARG A 109 3.56 -8.48 28.67
CA ARG A 109 3.17 -8.29 27.25
C ARG A 109 1.67 -8.49 26.98
N GLN A 110 1.02 -9.42 27.69
CA GLN A 110 -0.41 -9.66 27.55
C GLN A 110 -1.25 -8.56 28.20
N ASP A 111 -0.84 -8.05 29.37
CA ASP A 111 -1.56 -6.98 30.05
C ASP A 111 -1.47 -5.66 29.30
N LEU A 112 -0.30 -5.35 28.72
CA LEU A 112 -0.14 -4.16 27.89
C LEU A 112 -1.02 -4.24 26.63
N ALA A 113 -1.11 -5.39 25.98
CA ALA A 113 -1.97 -5.56 24.80
C ALA A 113 -3.47 -5.43 25.17
N GLN A 114 -3.90 -6.00 26.29
CA GLN A 114 -5.27 -5.84 26.77
C GLN A 114 -5.58 -4.41 27.24
N GLN A 115 -4.61 -3.74 27.87
CA GLN A 115 -4.75 -2.35 28.29
C GLN A 115 -4.81 -1.43 27.08
N LEU A 116 -4.00 -1.67 26.05
CA LEU A 116 -4.07 -0.96 24.77
C LEU A 116 -5.40 -1.20 24.06
N LEU A 117 -5.94 -2.42 24.07
CA LEU A 117 -7.28 -2.71 23.51
C LEU A 117 -8.39 -1.97 24.27
N ARG A 118 -8.35 -1.94 25.61
CA ARG A 118 -9.32 -1.19 26.43
C ARG A 118 -9.17 0.32 26.29
N GLU A 119 -7.94 0.81 26.10
CA GLU A 119 -7.68 2.21 25.77
C GLU A 119 -8.16 2.55 24.36
N ASP A 120 -8.03 1.64 23.39
CA ASP A 120 -8.55 1.79 22.02
C ASP A 120 -10.08 1.92 22.06
N GLU A 121 -10.78 1.05 22.80
CA GLU A 121 -12.23 1.15 23.00
C GLU A 121 -12.65 2.48 23.67
N ARG A 122 -11.89 2.95 24.67
CA ARG A 122 -12.13 4.27 25.30
C ARG A 122 -11.82 5.44 24.37
N ARG A 123 -10.78 5.34 23.56
CA ARG A 123 -10.39 6.38 22.60
C ARG A 123 -11.37 6.45 21.44
N ASP A 124 -11.88 5.32 20.96
CA ASP A 124 -12.99 5.26 20.01
C ASP A 124 -14.23 5.97 20.56
N ALA A 125 -14.52 5.85 21.87
CA ALA A 125 -15.62 6.58 22.48
C ALA A 125 -15.37 8.11 22.52
N ASN A 126 -14.13 8.55 22.74
CA ASN A 126 -13.78 9.98 22.71
C ASN A 126 -13.71 10.55 21.29
N ALA A 127 -13.19 9.79 20.33
CA ALA A 127 -13.18 10.15 18.91
C ALA A 127 -14.59 10.31 18.36
N ARG A 128 -15.55 9.46 18.80
CA ARG A 128 -16.98 9.64 18.50
C ARG A 128 -17.54 10.99 18.93
N ARG A 129 -17.11 11.49 20.10
CA ARG A 129 -17.54 12.80 20.63
C ARG A 129 -16.95 13.95 19.83
N GLY A 130 -15.67 13.84 19.47
CA GLY A 130 -14.99 14.80 18.59
C GLY A 130 -15.61 14.83 17.18
N ASP A 131 -15.94 13.67 16.61
CA ASP A 131 -16.54 13.59 15.26
C ASP A 131 -17.96 14.19 15.22
N GLU A 132 -18.79 14.03 16.27
CA GLU A 132 -20.10 14.70 16.32
C GLU A 132 -19.96 16.23 16.44
N GLU A 133 -19.02 16.71 17.24
CA GLU A 133 -18.71 18.14 17.36
C GLU A 133 -18.14 18.70 16.06
N VAL A 134 -17.29 17.95 15.36
CA VAL A 134 -16.72 18.33 14.06
C VAL A 134 -17.77 18.28 12.95
N LEU A 135 -18.66 17.27 12.93
CA LEU A 135 -19.79 17.26 12.01
C LEU A 135 -20.71 18.44 12.29
N GLN A 136 -21.00 18.78 13.55
CA GLN A 136 -21.74 19.99 13.91
C GLN A 136 -21.01 21.26 13.46
N ALA A 137 -19.69 21.34 13.64
CA ALA A 137 -18.87 22.47 13.22
C ALA A 137 -18.87 22.63 11.70
N LEU A 138 -18.69 21.55 10.94
CA LEU A 138 -18.82 21.51 9.48
C LEU A 138 -20.23 21.89 9.01
N PHE A 139 -21.26 21.40 9.69
CA PHE A 139 -22.64 21.81 9.40
C PHE A 139 -22.91 23.28 9.77
N SER A 140 -22.15 23.87 10.71
CA SER A 140 -22.22 25.29 11.07
C SER A 140 -21.47 26.14 10.06
N ASP A 141 -20.27 25.71 9.64
CA ASP A 141 -19.43 26.43 8.68
C ASP A 141 -20.04 26.38 7.28
N LEU A 142 -20.60 25.25 6.85
CA LEU A 142 -21.33 25.17 5.57
C LEU A 142 -22.58 26.06 5.57
N ARG A 143 -23.21 26.31 6.73
CA ARG A 143 -24.29 27.31 6.84
C ARG A 143 -23.75 28.74 6.77
N SER A 144 -22.52 28.99 7.24
CA SER A 144 -21.87 30.31 7.16
C SER A 144 -21.38 30.62 5.73
N VAL A 145 -20.86 29.64 4.99
CA VAL A 145 -20.41 29.79 3.60
C VAL A 145 -21.60 29.90 2.62
N ALA A 146 -22.78 29.44 3.02
CA ALA A 146 -24.03 29.66 2.28
C ALA A 146 -24.58 31.10 2.40
N ALA A 147 -23.92 32.01 3.14
CA ALA A 147 -24.23 33.44 3.13
C ALA A 147 -23.70 34.13 1.85
N LEU A 148 -24.11 33.62 0.68
CA LEU A 148 -24.09 34.38 -0.55
C LEU A 148 -25.23 35.42 -0.52
N PRO A 149 -25.06 36.59 -1.14
CA PRO A 149 -26.06 37.65 -1.14
C PRO A 149 -27.42 37.10 -1.56
N LYS A 150 -28.47 37.45 -0.80
CA LYS A 150 -29.87 37.07 -1.02
C LYS A 150 -30.34 37.44 -2.44
N GLN A 151 -30.11 36.55 -3.41
CA GLN A 151 -30.77 36.56 -4.71
C GLN A 151 -31.30 35.15 -5.01
N GLN A 152 -32.60 34.98 -4.77
CA GLN A 152 -33.52 34.05 -5.44
C GLN A 152 -33.23 32.53 -5.53
N ALA A 153 -32.29 31.97 -4.78
CA ALA A 153 -32.15 30.50 -4.70
C ALA A 153 -33.18 29.87 -3.74
N ARG A 154 -34.04 28.99 -4.26
CA ARG A 154 -35.08 28.27 -3.50
C ARG A 154 -34.47 27.42 -2.36
N PRO A 155 -35.04 27.40 -1.14
CA PRO A 155 -34.47 26.73 0.06
C PRO A 155 -34.27 25.20 -0.04
N ARG A 156 -34.81 24.55 -1.08
CA ARG A 156 -34.72 23.09 -1.24
C ARG A 156 -33.40 22.61 -1.83
N GLN A 157 -32.60 23.47 -2.48
CA GLN A 157 -31.33 23.04 -3.10
C GLN A 157 -30.14 22.98 -2.12
N THR A 158 -30.15 23.75 -1.03
CA THR A 158 -29.01 23.83 -0.10
C THR A 158 -28.83 22.59 0.77
N LYS A 159 -29.91 21.89 1.14
CA LYS A 159 -29.82 20.60 1.87
C LYS A 159 -29.24 19.47 1.03
N ALA A 160 -29.51 19.44 -0.28
CA ALA A 160 -28.97 18.42 -1.17
C ALA A 160 -27.44 18.54 -1.32
N ALA A 161 -26.92 19.77 -1.39
CA ALA A 161 -25.48 20.01 -1.49
C ALA A 161 -24.71 19.57 -0.24
N ALA A 162 -25.23 19.83 0.97
CA ALA A 162 -24.57 19.40 2.22
C ALA A 162 -24.55 17.87 2.40
N VAL A 163 -25.62 17.17 1.99
CA VAL A 163 -25.66 15.70 1.97
C VAL A 163 -24.70 15.13 0.93
N GLN A 164 -24.51 15.82 -0.19
CA GLN A 164 -23.58 15.41 -1.23
C GLN A 164 -22.12 15.49 -0.76
N VAL A 165 -21.74 16.50 0.02
CA VAL A 165 -20.37 16.68 0.53
C VAL A 165 -19.99 15.62 1.58
N VAL A 166 -20.91 15.21 2.46
CA VAL A 166 -20.65 14.16 3.46
C VAL A 166 -20.63 12.76 2.81
N GLY A 167 -21.38 12.56 1.72
CA GLY A 167 -21.36 11.32 0.94
C GLY A 167 -20.12 11.11 0.06
N THR A 168 -19.19 12.09 -0.02
CA THR A 168 -18.05 12.08 -0.95
C THR A 168 -16.67 12.07 -0.28
N LEU A 169 -16.57 11.90 1.04
CA LEU A 169 -15.29 11.98 1.77
C LEU A 169 -14.37 10.77 1.53
N TYR A 170 -14.96 9.60 1.30
CA TYR A 170 -14.26 8.33 1.13
C TYR A 170 -14.49 7.77 -0.27
N THR A 171 -13.57 6.93 -0.72
CA THR A 171 -13.59 6.37 -2.08
C THR A 171 -13.83 4.87 -2.08
N HIS A 172 -14.32 4.37 -3.21
CA HIS A 172 -14.30 2.94 -3.49
C HIS A 172 -12.96 2.57 -4.11
N HIS A 173 -12.01 2.12 -3.29
CA HIS A 173 -10.61 2.05 -3.67
C HIS A 173 -10.12 0.64 -4.10
N GLN A 174 -11.02 -0.35 -4.12
CA GLN A 174 -10.75 -1.70 -4.65
C GLN A 174 -10.47 -1.68 -6.17
N LYS A 175 -9.28 -2.15 -6.59
CA LYS A 175 -8.95 -2.40 -8.00
C LYS A 175 -9.04 -3.89 -8.30
N CYS A 176 -10.08 -4.31 -9.02
CA CYS A 176 -10.26 -5.72 -9.37
C CYS A 176 -10.76 -5.91 -10.81
N VAL A 177 -10.29 -6.98 -11.44
CA VAL A 177 -10.82 -7.49 -12.71
C VAL A 177 -11.21 -8.95 -12.51
N LEU A 178 -12.46 -9.29 -12.83
CA LEU A 178 -12.98 -10.66 -12.80
C LEU A 178 -13.29 -11.10 -14.23
N VAL A 179 -12.75 -12.23 -14.64
CA VAL A 179 -12.98 -12.82 -15.97
C VAL A 179 -13.15 -14.32 -15.85
N ASP A 180 -13.93 -14.90 -16.75
CA ASP A 180 -13.93 -16.34 -16.96
C ASP A 180 -12.73 -16.74 -17.86
N THR A 181 -11.99 -17.77 -17.46
CA THR A 181 -10.86 -18.33 -18.22
C THR A 181 -11.06 -19.83 -18.43
N PRO A 182 -10.40 -20.45 -19.44
CA PRO A 182 -10.44 -21.90 -19.59
C PRO A 182 -9.95 -22.62 -18.32
N ALA A 183 -10.72 -23.58 -17.83
CA ALA A 183 -10.35 -24.51 -16.77
C ALA A 183 -9.99 -25.89 -17.35
N SER A 184 -10.68 -26.28 -18.43
CA SER A 184 -10.38 -27.42 -19.29
C SER A 184 -10.74 -27.08 -20.74
N GLU A 185 -10.78 -28.07 -21.63
CA GLU A 185 -11.25 -27.88 -23.01
C GLU A 185 -12.74 -27.50 -23.09
N SER A 186 -13.56 -27.93 -22.12
CA SER A 186 -15.03 -27.76 -22.15
C SER A 186 -15.57 -26.91 -21.00
N THR A 187 -14.78 -26.67 -19.96
CA THR A 187 -15.18 -25.89 -18.78
C THR A 187 -14.32 -24.66 -18.59
N ARG A 188 -14.93 -23.65 -17.98
CA ARG A 188 -14.32 -22.36 -17.64
C ARG A 188 -14.35 -22.19 -16.12
N ARG A 189 -13.50 -21.31 -15.61
CA ARG A 189 -13.43 -20.93 -14.19
C ARG A 189 -13.37 -19.43 -14.08
N ILE A 190 -13.67 -18.91 -12.90
CA ILE A 190 -13.39 -17.51 -12.58
C ILE A 190 -11.91 -17.34 -12.24
N THR A 191 -11.29 -16.33 -12.86
CA THR A 191 -9.96 -15.82 -12.54
C THR A 191 -10.11 -14.37 -12.12
N ALA A 192 -9.45 -13.99 -11.03
CA ALA A 192 -9.47 -12.64 -10.51
C ALA A 192 -8.08 -11.99 -10.61
N PHE A 193 -8.06 -10.67 -10.80
CA PHE A 193 -6.87 -9.85 -10.69
C PHE A 193 -7.16 -8.75 -9.67
N LEU A 194 -6.23 -8.51 -8.73
CA LEU A 194 -6.33 -7.41 -7.79
C LEU A 194 -4.95 -6.92 -7.32
N GLY A 195 -4.90 -5.69 -6.84
CA GLY A 195 -3.67 -5.05 -6.35
C GLY A 195 -3.82 -3.54 -6.30
N GLY A 196 -2.70 -2.82 -6.49
CA GLY A 196 -2.67 -1.36 -6.52
C GLY A 196 -2.96 -0.73 -7.89
N LEU A 197 -2.79 -1.48 -8.98
CA LEU A 197 -2.98 -0.95 -10.35
C LEU A 197 -4.46 -0.77 -10.72
N ASP A 198 -4.86 0.49 -10.93
CA ASP A 198 -6.08 0.86 -11.66
C ASP A 198 -5.85 0.78 -13.18
N LEU A 199 -6.91 0.46 -13.95
CA LEU A 199 -6.89 0.53 -15.41
C LEU A 199 -7.09 1.98 -15.89
N CYS A 200 -6.10 2.84 -15.66
CA CYS A 200 -6.17 4.27 -15.98
C CYS A 200 -4.80 4.85 -16.41
N ALA A 201 -4.78 6.13 -16.78
CA ALA A 201 -3.60 6.86 -17.21
C ALA A 201 -2.46 6.81 -16.18
N GLY A 202 -1.21 6.73 -16.65
CA GLY A 202 0.00 6.79 -15.85
C GLY A 202 0.44 5.48 -15.21
N ARG A 203 -0.37 4.42 -15.26
CA ARG A 203 -0.10 3.14 -14.55
C ARG A 203 0.75 2.16 -15.34
N TYR A 204 0.83 2.30 -16.66
CA TYR A 204 1.71 1.45 -17.46
C TYR A 204 3.17 1.85 -17.24
N ASP A 205 3.99 0.90 -16.80
CA ASP A 205 5.43 1.08 -16.67
C ASP A 205 6.14 -0.28 -16.74
N THR A 206 7.48 -0.25 -16.71
CA THR A 206 8.34 -1.42 -16.59
C THR A 206 9.37 -1.18 -15.48
N PRO A 207 10.06 -2.24 -14.97
CA PRO A 207 11.13 -2.10 -13.97
C PRO A 207 12.30 -1.18 -14.34
N SER A 208 12.32 -0.61 -15.56
CA SER A 208 13.31 0.37 -16.00
C SER A 208 12.95 1.81 -15.61
N HIS A 209 11.69 2.06 -15.25
CA HIS A 209 11.18 3.33 -14.75
C HIS A 209 11.66 4.57 -15.51
N ARG A 210 11.47 4.54 -16.83
CA ARG A 210 11.99 5.54 -17.75
C ARG A 210 11.41 6.92 -17.47
N LEU A 211 12.27 7.95 -17.49
CA LEU A 211 11.89 9.34 -17.23
C LEU A 211 11.66 10.13 -18.53
N PHE A 212 12.58 10.00 -19.49
CA PHE A 212 12.59 10.76 -20.75
C PHE A 212 12.64 9.87 -21.99
N ARG A 213 13.07 8.61 -21.83
CA ARG A 213 13.04 7.61 -22.89
C ARG A 213 11.61 7.22 -23.24
N ASP A 214 11.35 7.07 -24.54
CA ASP A 214 10.11 6.51 -25.10
C ASP A 214 8.85 7.36 -24.86
N LEU A 215 9.03 8.66 -24.56
CA LEU A 215 7.92 9.59 -24.37
C LEU A 215 7.09 9.74 -25.65
N GLN A 216 7.75 9.68 -26.81
CA GLN A 216 7.11 9.76 -28.13
C GLN A 216 6.69 8.39 -28.69
N THR A 217 6.88 7.30 -27.95
CA THR A 217 6.53 5.93 -28.37
C THR A 217 5.52 5.29 -27.42
N VAL A 218 5.97 4.51 -26.43
CA VAL A 218 5.10 3.73 -25.55
C VAL A 218 4.30 4.62 -24.58
N PHE A 219 4.84 5.78 -24.23
CA PHE A 219 4.18 6.75 -23.35
C PHE A 219 3.51 7.89 -24.11
N HIS A 220 3.49 7.86 -25.46
CA HIS A 220 2.86 8.91 -26.25
C HIS A 220 1.36 8.99 -25.95
N GLY A 221 0.92 10.15 -25.46
CA GLY A 221 -0.46 10.38 -24.99
C GLY A 221 -0.72 9.97 -23.53
N ASP A 222 0.28 9.44 -22.83
CA ASP A 222 0.21 9.09 -21.40
C ASP A 222 1.50 9.49 -20.65
N VAL A 223 2.03 10.68 -20.96
CA VAL A 223 3.14 11.30 -20.22
C VAL A 223 2.59 11.88 -18.91
N TYR A 224 2.46 11.01 -17.92
CA TYR A 224 1.78 11.29 -16.67
C TYR A 224 2.76 11.84 -15.63
N ASN A 225 2.52 13.06 -15.14
CA ASN A 225 3.21 13.63 -13.98
C ASN A 225 2.35 14.73 -13.32
N PRO A 226 1.54 14.41 -12.30
CA PRO A 226 0.67 15.37 -11.62
C PRO A 226 1.42 16.43 -10.81
N THR A 227 2.72 16.25 -10.54
CA THR A 227 3.55 17.29 -9.90
C THR A 227 3.70 18.51 -10.82
N PHE A 228 3.75 18.27 -12.13
CA PHE A 228 3.93 19.30 -13.17
C PHE A 228 2.69 19.49 -14.07
N GLY A 229 1.62 18.73 -13.85
CA GLY A 229 0.39 18.80 -14.65
C GLY A 229 0.39 18.00 -15.96
N GLY A 230 1.30 17.03 -16.13
CA GLY A 230 1.37 16.14 -17.30
C GLY A 230 2.19 16.70 -18.47
N ASP A 231 3.44 17.12 -18.21
CA ASP A 231 4.35 17.69 -19.21
C ASP A 231 4.81 16.64 -20.24
N VAL A 232 4.51 16.88 -21.52
CA VAL A 232 4.86 15.99 -22.64
C VAL A 232 6.37 15.85 -22.87
N ASN A 233 7.18 16.79 -22.36
CA ASN A 233 8.65 16.76 -22.47
C ASN A 233 9.32 16.08 -21.27
N GLY A 234 8.53 15.63 -20.30
CA GLY A 234 8.99 14.94 -19.12
C GLY A 234 9.66 15.84 -18.06
N PRO A 235 10.22 15.21 -16.99
CA PRO A 235 10.19 13.77 -16.77
C PRO A 235 8.75 13.29 -16.51
N ARG A 236 8.38 12.14 -17.08
CA ARG A 236 7.19 11.44 -16.59
C ARG A 236 7.43 11.01 -15.13
N GLN A 237 6.36 10.73 -14.40
CA GLN A 237 6.44 10.05 -13.10
C GLN A 237 6.34 8.53 -13.35
N PRO A 238 7.42 7.77 -13.20
CA PRO A 238 7.36 6.31 -13.27
C PRO A 238 6.47 5.74 -12.17
N TRP A 239 5.85 4.60 -12.43
CA TRP A 239 4.84 3.98 -11.57
C TRP A 239 5.28 2.58 -11.15
N HIS A 240 5.73 2.45 -9.90
CA HIS A 240 6.05 1.17 -9.27
C HIS A 240 4.85 0.67 -8.47
N ASP A 241 4.38 -0.55 -8.74
CA ASP A 241 3.16 -1.08 -8.12
C ASP A 241 3.14 -2.62 -8.11
N LEU A 242 2.28 -3.19 -7.27
CA LEU A 242 2.10 -4.62 -7.09
C LEU A 242 0.68 -5.03 -7.48
N HIS A 243 0.56 -6.16 -8.18
CA HIS A 243 -0.71 -6.74 -8.57
C HIS A 243 -0.57 -8.26 -8.66
N CYS A 244 -1.64 -9.00 -8.39
CA CYS A 244 -1.65 -10.45 -8.46
C CYS A 244 -2.80 -10.97 -9.31
N ARG A 245 -2.63 -12.20 -9.80
CA ARG A 245 -3.69 -13.01 -10.42
C ARG A 245 -4.01 -14.16 -9.47
N LEU A 246 -5.29 -14.37 -9.23
CA LEU A 246 -5.82 -15.46 -8.44
C LEU A 246 -6.64 -16.40 -9.31
N ASP A 247 -6.32 -17.68 -9.19
CA ASP A 247 -7.08 -18.80 -9.71
C ASP A 247 -7.44 -19.72 -8.53
N GLY A 248 -8.61 -20.36 -8.58
CA GLY A 248 -9.07 -21.28 -7.52
C GLY A 248 -10.15 -20.68 -6.63
N PRO A 249 -10.48 -21.30 -5.49
CA PRO A 249 -11.57 -20.88 -4.61
C PRO A 249 -11.55 -19.39 -4.23
N ALA A 250 -10.37 -18.83 -3.93
CA ALA A 250 -10.21 -17.41 -3.59
C ALA A 250 -10.67 -16.43 -4.69
N ALA A 251 -10.68 -16.85 -5.97
CA ALA A 251 -11.23 -16.03 -7.05
C ALA A 251 -12.76 -15.84 -6.91
N TYR A 252 -13.45 -16.83 -6.33
CA TYR A 252 -14.90 -16.79 -6.10
C TYR A 252 -15.25 -15.96 -4.86
N ASP A 253 -14.36 -15.84 -3.88
CA ASP A 253 -14.51 -14.88 -2.78
C ASP A 253 -14.47 -13.43 -3.28
N ILE A 254 -13.58 -13.14 -4.23
CA ILE A 254 -13.50 -11.83 -4.88
C ILE A 254 -14.77 -11.56 -5.70
N LEU A 255 -15.30 -12.58 -6.39
CA LEU A 255 -16.60 -12.49 -7.04
C LEU A 255 -17.73 -12.23 -6.02
N LYS A 256 -17.78 -12.95 -4.90
CA LYS A 256 -18.75 -12.76 -3.81
C LYS A 256 -18.69 -11.32 -3.29
N ASN A 257 -17.50 -10.75 -3.13
CA ASN A 257 -17.31 -9.33 -2.81
C ASN A 257 -17.92 -8.41 -3.88
N PHE A 258 -17.60 -8.63 -5.17
CA PHE A 258 -18.17 -7.84 -6.28
C PHE A 258 -19.69 -7.90 -6.29
N GLU A 259 -20.28 -9.10 -6.17
CA GLU A 259 -21.73 -9.27 -6.14
C GLU A 259 -22.38 -8.59 -4.94
N GLN A 260 -21.77 -8.67 -3.75
CA GLN A 260 -22.26 -8.00 -2.54
C GLN A 260 -22.30 -6.48 -2.73
N ARG A 261 -21.27 -5.89 -3.34
CA ARG A 261 -21.20 -4.46 -3.66
C ARG A 261 -22.19 -4.08 -4.75
N TRP A 262 -22.28 -4.85 -5.82
CA TRP A 262 -23.23 -4.62 -6.91
C TRP A 262 -24.68 -4.60 -6.41
N ARG A 263 -25.08 -5.60 -5.61
CA ARG A 263 -26.42 -5.69 -5.00
C ARG A 263 -26.71 -4.50 -4.06
N LYS A 264 -25.69 -3.96 -3.39
CA LYS A 264 -25.84 -2.77 -2.54
C LYS A 264 -26.03 -1.50 -3.37
N ALA A 265 -25.21 -1.29 -4.39
CA ALA A 265 -25.26 -0.12 -5.26
C ALA A 265 -26.54 -0.05 -6.11
N THR A 266 -26.97 -1.19 -6.67
CA THR A 266 -28.20 -1.27 -7.48
C THR A 266 -29.48 -1.07 -6.67
N LYS A 267 -29.54 -1.52 -5.41
CA LYS A 267 -30.67 -1.21 -4.52
C LYS A 267 -30.83 0.30 -4.34
N LEU A 268 -29.73 1.04 -4.26
CA LEU A 268 -29.78 2.50 -4.17
C LEU A 268 -30.40 3.11 -5.44
N ARG A 269 -30.00 2.60 -6.61
CA ARG A 269 -30.56 3.00 -7.91
C ARG A 269 -32.04 2.65 -8.04
N GLU A 270 -32.50 1.52 -7.53
CA GLU A 270 -33.91 1.13 -7.56
C GLU A 270 -34.78 1.97 -6.62
N MET A 271 -34.23 2.48 -5.51
CA MET A 271 -34.95 3.36 -4.59
C MET A 271 -35.08 4.80 -5.14
N PHE A 272 -34.11 5.28 -5.91
CA PHE A 272 -34.09 6.67 -6.42
C PHE A 272 -34.29 6.80 -7.94
N GLY A 273 -34.29 5.69 -8.68
CA GLY A 273 -34.48 5.62 -10.12
C GLY A 273 -35.69 4.76 -10.46
N GLY A 274 -36.57 5.28 -11.32
CA GLY A 274 -37.78 4.57 -11.73
C GLY A 274 -37.49 3.17 -12.32
N LYS A 275 -38.50 2.28 -12.28
CA LYS A 275 -38.44 0.87 -12.71
C LYS A 275 -37.85 0.62 -14.12
N ALA A 276 -37.68 1.66 -14.94
CA ALA A 276 -37.06 1.60 -16.26
C ALA A 276 -35.53 1.35 -16.26
N ALA A 277 -34.87 1.32 -15.09
CA ALA A 277 -33.41 1.19 -15.00
C ALA A 277 -32.86 -0.24 -15.19
N HIS A 278 -33.69 -1.27 -15.44
CA HIS A 278 -33.21 -2.62 -15.75
C HIS A 278 -33.24 -2.86 -17.27
N ARG A 279 -32.15 -2.49 -17.96
CA ARG A 279 -31.80 -3.21 -19.19
C ARG A 279 -31.27 -4.58 -18.75
N LYS A 280 -31.71 -5.64 -19.42
CA LYS A 280 -31.24 -7.02 -19.19
C LYS A 280 -29.71 -7.15 -19.26
N ASP A 281 -29.06 -6.20 -19.93
CA ASP A 281 -27.61 -6.14 -20.14
C ASP A 281 -26.82 -5.83 -18.85
N ASP A 282 -27.45 -5.26 -17.81
CA ASP A 282 -26.80 -4.89 -16.53
C ASP A 282 -27.02 -5.93 -15.41
N ALA A 283 -27.52 -7.13 -15.70
CA ALA A 283 -27.80 -8.12 -14.66
C ALA A 283 -26.54 -8.87 -14.20
N LEU A 284 -26.37 -9.10 -12.89
CA LEU A 284 -25.37 -10.04 -12.38
C LEU A 284 -25.60 -11.42 -12.98
N LEU A 285 -24.54 -12.02 -13.50
CA LEU A 285 -24.54 -13.42 -13.93
C LEU A 285 -24.86 -14.32 -12.74
N LYS A 286 -25.74 -15.30 -12.95
CA LYS A 286 -26.02 -16.36 -11.99
C LYS A 286 -25.21 -17.58 -12.38
N LEU A 287 -24.02 -17.75 -11.82
CA LEU A 287 -23.10 -18.83 -12.22
C LEU A 287 -23.73 -20.22 -12.11
N GLU A 288 -24.59 -20.44 -11.12
CA GLU A 288 -25.40 -21.66 -10.95
C GLU A 288 -26.27 -22.02 -12.18
N ARG A 289 -26.51 -21.07 -13.09
CA ARG A 289 -27.28 -21.27 -14.33
C ARG A 289 -26.39 -21.45 -15.56
N ILE A 290 -25.07 -21.47 -15.38
CA ILE A 290 -24.08 -21.54 -16.47
C ILE A 290 -23.23 -22.81 -16.24
N PRO A 291 -23.69 -23.98 -16.71
CA PRO A 291 -23.09 -25.28 -16.34
C PRO A 291 -21.65 -25.47 -16.84
N TRP A 292 -21.22 -24.72 -17.85
CA TRP A 292 -19.84 -24.76 -18.36
C TRP A 292 -18.90 -23.80 -17.62
N ILE A 293 -19.36 -23.05 -16.62
CA ILE A 293 -18.51 -22.31 -15.68
C ILE A 293 -18.54 -23.04 -14.35
N LEU A 294 -17.37 -23.50 -13.90
CA LEU A 294 -17.20 -24.09 -12.59
C LEU A 294 -17.76 -23.14 -11.52
N SER A 295 -18.57 -23.68 -10.62
CA SER A 295 -19.26 -22.91 -9.60
C SER A 295 -19.10 -23.62 -8.26
N PRO A 296 -19.06 -22.87 -7.14
CA PRO A 296 -19.12 -23.46 -5.82
C PRO A 296 -20.33 -24.39 -5.68
N THR A 297 -20.11 -25.59 -5.16
CA THR A 297 -21.20 -26.54 -4.91
C THR A 297 -22.04 -26.03 -3.74
N LYS A 298 -23.33 -25.78 -3.97
CA LYS A 298 -24.25 -25.54 -2.87
C LYS A 298 -24.36 -26.82 -2.03
N PRO A 299 -24.36 -26.74 -0.68
CA PRO A 299 -24.82 -27.85 0.15
C PRO A 299 -26.17 -28.33 -0.37
N LYS A 300 -26.37 -29.65 -0.51
CA LYS A 300 -27.71 -30.21 -0.76
C LYS A 300 -28.62 -29.76 0.39
N GLN A 301 -29.45 -28.74 0.16
CA GLN A 301 -30.48 -28.33 1.11
C GLN A 301 -31.43 -29.53 1.27
N GLN A 302 -31.56 -30.01 2.49
CA GLN A 302 -32.65 -30.90 2.89
C GLN A 302 -33.97 -30.16 2.59
N PRO A 303 -35.00 -30.83 2.03
CA PRO A 303 -36.22 -30.14 1.62
C PRO A 303 -36.82 -29.37 2.81
N PRO A 304 -37.25 -28.12 2.64
CA PRO A 304 -37.77 -27.32 3.73
C PRO A 304 -39.02 -28.01 4.29
N SER A 305 -38.99 -28.39 5.57
CA SER A 305 -40.23 -28.68 6.29
C SER A 305 -41.08 -27.41 6.28
N ALA A 306 -42.35 -27.54 5.93
CA ALA A 306 -43.28 -26.45 5.69
C ALA A 306 -43.64 -25.67 6.97
N ALA A 307 -42.72 -24.82 7.47
CA ALA A 307 -43.00 -23.78 8.47
C ALA A 307 -41.76 -22.89 8.67
N ALA A 308 -41.65 -21.76 7.95
CA ALA A 308 -41.01 -20.53 8.43
C ALA A 308 -40.95 -19.49 7.30
N ASP A 309 -42.01 -18.72 7.15
CA ASP A 309 -41.99 -17.43 6.45
C ASP A 309 -41.36 -16.39 7.39
N THR A 310 -40.04 -16.51 7.61
CA THR A 310 -39.25 -15.56 8.42
C THR A 310 -37.86 -15.38 7.81
N GLY A 311 -37.75 -14.62 6.71
CA GLY A 311 -36.54 -13.90 6.30
C GLY A 311 -35.19 -14.61 6.39
N ALA A 312 -35.14 -15.93 6.21
CA ALA A 312 -34.01 -16.77 6.57
C ALA A 312 -32.75 -16.31 5.82
N ALA A 313 -31.71 -16.01 6.60
CA ALA A 313 -30.37 -15.81 6.09
C ALA A 313 -29.96 -17.07 5.33
N ASP A 314 -29.66 -16.94 4.03
CA ASP A 314 -28.93 -17.98 3.30
C ASP A 314 -27.62 -18.23 4.06
N HIS A 315 -27.58 -19.34 4.80
CA HIS A 315 -26.43 -19.85 5.50
C HIS A 315 -25.39 -20.31 4.45
N ASP A 316 -24.59 -19.36 3.96
CA ASP A 316 -23.60 -19.53 2.88
C ASP A 316 -22.17 -19.81 3.41
N ASP A 317 -21.98 -20.25 4.66
CA ASP A 317 -20.65 -20.35 5.30
C ASP A 317 -20.14 -21.78 5.57
N ASP A 318 -20.87 -22.83 5.16
CA ASP A 318 -20.29 -24.19 5.09
C ASP A 318 -19.66 -24.42 3.71
N GLU A 319 -18.69 -23.58 3.36
CA GLU A 319 -17.76 -23.79 2.25
C GLU A 319 -16.79 -24.91 2.63
N ARG A 320 -17.33 -26.14 2.59
CA ARG A 320 -16.51 -27.36 2.48
C ARG A 320 -15.50 -27.16 1.37
N ASP A 321 -14.32 -27.74 1.59
CA ASP A 321 -13.28 -27.91 0.58
C ASP A 321 -13.93 -28.13 -0.80
N GLN A 322 -13.54 -27.32 -1.78
CA GLN A 322 -14.14 -27.33 -3.12
C GLN A 322 -13.13 -27.89 -4.14
N PRO A 323 -12.81 -29.20 -4.11
CA PRO A 323 -11.83 -29.81 -5.01
C PRO A 323 -12.06 -29.50 -6.49
N ALA A 324 -13.33 -29.35 -6.88
CA ALA A 324 -13.71 -29.01 -8.26
C ALA A 324 -13.19 -27.64 -8.72
N LEU A 325 -12.86 -26.73 -7.80
CA LEU A 325 -12.29 -25.42 -8.08
C LEU A 325 -10.77 -25.38 -7.91
N HIS A 326 -10.15 -26.45 -7.40
CA HIS A 326 -8.71 -26.48 -7.18
C HIS A 326 -7.95 -26.39 -8.51
N VAL A 327 -6.91 -25.57 -8.52
CA VAL A 327 -6.06 -25.37 -9.71
C VAL A 327 -4.98 -26.43 -9.80
N LEU A 328 -4.45 -26.82 -8.65
CA LEU A 328 -3.43 -27.85 -8.47
C LEU A 328 -3.94 -28.85 -7.43
N PRO A 329 -3.60 -30.13 -7.55
CA PRO A 329 -4.02 -31.14 -6.58
C PRO A 329 -3.35 -30.91 -5.21
N ASP A 330 -3.95 -31.45 -4.16
CA ASP A 330 -3.32 -31.50 -2.84
C ASP A 330 -1.99 -32.24 -2.92
N GLY A 331 -0.96 -31.70 -2.26
CA GLY A 331 0.41 -32.24 -2.30
C GLY A 331 1.29 -31.70 -3.44
N ASP A 332 0.73 -30.94 -4.40
CA ASP A 332 1.55 -30.24 -5.38
C ASP A 332 2.38 -29.13 -4.69
N PRO A 333 3.72 -29.11 -4.82
CA PRO A 333 4.58 -28.13 -4.14
C PRO A 333 4.37 -26.69 -4.64
N GLU A 334 3.81 -26.53 -5.85
CA GLU A 334 3.52 -25.22 -6.44
C GLU A 334 2.16 -24.67 -6.01
N ARG A 335 1.39 -25.41 -5.18
CA ARG A 335 0.08 -24.97 -4.69
C ARG A 335 0.20 -23.80 -3.72
N TRP A 336 -0.88 -23.01 -3.67
CA TRP A 336 -1.00 -21.86 -2.79
C TRP A 336 -2.21 -22.00 -1.90
N HIS A 337 -2.05 -21.61 -0.64
CA HIS A 337 -3.17 -21.27 0.22
C HIS A 337 -3.30 -19.74 0.20
N ALA A 338 -4.50 -19.26 -0.12
CA ALA A 338 -4.79 -17.84 -0.24
C ALA A 338 -6.08 -17.50 0.52
N GLN A 339 -6.08 -16.35 1.19
CA GLN A 339 -7.23 -15.81 1.90
C GLN A 339 -7.49 -14.39 1.46
N VAL A 340 -8.75 -14.07 1.19
CA VAL A 340 -9.19 -12.72 0.78
C VAL A 340 -9.54 -11.92 2.04
N PHE A 341 -9.06 -10.68 2.09
CA PHE A 341 -9.29 -9.73 3.17
C PHE A 341 -9.87 -8.44 2.61
N ARG A 342 -10.67 -7.74 3.42
CA ARG A 342 -11.33 -6.49 3.03
C ARG A 342 -11.35 -5.45 4.14
N SER A 343 -11.44 -4.20 3.71
CA SER A 343 -11.92 -3.09 4.51
C SER A 343 -13.24 -2.65 3.89
N VAL A 344 -14.38 -3.02 4.49
CA VAL A 344 -15.71 -2.70 3.97
C VAL A 344 -16.71 -2.60 5.11
N ASP A 345 -17.81 -1.88 4.89
CA ASP A 345 -18.90 -1.77 5.86
C ASP A 345 -20.27 -2.16 5.27
N ALA A 346 -21.27 -2.27 6.14
CA ALA A 346 -22.65 -2.52 5.76
C ALA A 346 -23.27 -1.42 4.87
N GLY A 347 -22.60 -0.26 4.73
CA GLY A 347 -22.92 0.81 3.79
C GLY A 347 -22.48 0.50 2.36
N SER A 348 -21.48 -0.35 2.18
CA SER A 348 -20.85 -0.67 0.89
C SER A 348 -21.19 -2.07 0.38
N VAL A 349 -21.51 -3.01 1.27
CA VAL A 349 -21.87 -4.39 0.92
C VAL A 349 -23.26 -4.79 1.43
N LYS A 350 -23.89 -5.72 0.72
CA LYS A 350 -25.13 -6.37 1.14
C LYS A 350 -24.82 -7.58 2.04
N ARG A 351 -25.81 -7.98 2.86
CA ARG A 351 -25.80 -9.20 3.72
C ARG A 351 -24.84 -9.16 4.91
N PHE A 352 -24.43 -7.98 5.36
CA PHE A 352 -23.85 -7.86 6.70
C PHE A 352 -24.98 -7.90 7.75
N PRO A 353 -24.76 -8.58 8.89
CA PRO A 353 -25.68 -8.51 10.02
C PRO A 353 -25.80 -7.07 10.54
N ARG A 354 -26.82 -6.83 11.32
CA ARG A 354 -26.98 -5.60 12.08
C ARG A 354 -26.00 -5.59 13.26
N PRO A 355 -25.49 -4.42 13.69
CA PRO A 355 -24.53 -4.36 14.80
C PRO A 355 -25.03 -4.97 16.13
N TRP A 356 -26.35 -5.01 16.33
CA TRP A 356 -26.95 -5.61 17.52
C TRP A 356 -27.07 -7.14 17.44
N GLU A 357 -26.89 -7.75 16.26
CA GLU A 357 -26.83 -9.21 16.08
C GLU A 357 -25.42 -9.72 16.47
N ARG A 358 -25.07 -9.56 17.75
CA ARG A 358 -23.70 -9.75 18.27
C ARG A 358 -23.09 -11.12 17.98
N ALA A 359 -23.90 -12.18 18.03
CA ALA A 359 -23.43 -13.54 17.74
C ALA A 359 -22.98 -13.68 16.27
N GLU A 360 -23.74 -13.15 15.33
CA GLU A 360 -23.43 -13.20 13.90
C GLU A 360 -22.27 -12.26 13.54
N MET A 361 -22.22 -11.07 14.18
CA MET A 361 -21.06 -10.16 14.10
C MET A 361 -19.76 -10.87 14.52
N ALA A 362 -19.77 -11.52 15.68
CA ALA A 362 -18.61 -12.22 16.22
C ALA A 362 -18.21 -13.43 15.35
N ARG A 363 -19.19 -14.23 14.90
CA ARG A 363 -18.97 -15.39 14.01
C ARG A 363 -18.26 -15.01 12.72
N ARG A 364 -18.55 -13.82 12.20
CA ARG A 364 -17.98 -13.30 10.94
C ARG A 364 -16.80 -12.34 11.16
N HIS A 365 -16.30 -12.24 12.39
CA HIS A 365 -15.20 -11.33 12.77
C HIS A 365 -15.44 -9.86 12.36
N LEU A 366 -16.70 -9.42 12.41
CA LEU A 366 -17.10 -8.05 12.14
C LEU A 366 -17.08 -7.23 13.44
N VAL A 367 -16.77 -5.94 13.32
CA VAL A 367 -16.82 -4.99 14.44
C VAL A 367 -17.93 -3.96 14.23
N GLY A 368 -18.46 -3.41 15.32
CA GLY A 368 -19.45 -2.34 15.27
C GLY A 368 -18.78 -0.97 15.28
N ASP A 369 -19.02 -0.16 14.25
CA ASP A 369 -18.56 1.24 14.19
C ASP A 369 -19.69 2.15 13.69
N LYS A 370 -19.95 3.27 14.36
CA LYS A 370 -21.03 4.24 14.02
C LYS A 370 -22.37 3.60 13.59
N ASN A 371 -22.82 2.57 14.31
CA ASN A 371 -24.04 1.79 14.02
C ASN A 371 -24.02 1.00 12.70
N LEU A 372 -22.83 0.72 12.16
CA LEU A 372 -22.60 -0.14 11.00
C LEU A 372 -21.77 -1.35 11.40
N ALA A 373 -22.05 -2.47 10.75
CA ALA A 373 -21.16 -3.62 10.78
C ALA A 373 -19.99 -3.34 9.84
N VAL A 374 -18.77 -3.55 10.31
CA VAL A 374 -17.52 -3.23 9.61
C VAL A 374 -16.62 -4.45 9.59
N GLU A 375 -16.10 -4.76 8.42
CA GLU A 375 -15.01 -5.70 8.23
C GLU A 375 -13.70 -4.91 8.13
N ARG A 376 -12.75 -5.25 8.98
CA ARG A 376 -11.37 -4.71 8.98
C ARG A 376 -10.34 -5.84 8.89
N SER A 377 -10.66 -6.87 8.10
CA SER A 377 -9.87 -8.10 8.02
C SER A 377 -8.50 -7.87 7.38
N ILE A 378 -8.33 -6.81 6.56
CA ILE A 378 -7.01 -6.38 6.08
C ILE A 378 -6.11 -5.95 7.24
N HIS A 379 -6.60 -5.08 8.12
CA HIS A 379 -5.84 -4.63 9.29
C HIS A 379 -5.45 -5.82 10.18
N ALA A 380 -6.40 -6.72 10.43
CA ALA A 380 -6.15 -7.94 11.19
C ALA A 380 -5.09 -8.84 10.54
N ALA A 381 -5.13 -9.02 9.21
CA ALA A 381 -4.16 -9.82 8.47
C ALA A 381 -2.74 -9.23 8.55
N TYR A 382 -2.59 -7.91 8.37
CA TYR A 382 -1.30 -7.24 8.57
C TYR A 382 -0.75 -7.48 9.99
N VAL A 383 -1.57 -7.24 11.01
CA VAL A 383 -1.15 -7.43 12.41
C VAL A 383 -0.75 -8.89 12.69
N ALA A 384 -1.53 -9.86 12.22
CA ALA A 384 -1.23 -11.27 12.39
C ALA A 384 0.11 -11.66 11.73
N ALA A 385 0.33 -11.23 10.47
CA ALA A 385 1.54 -11.52 9.73
C ALA A 385 2.79 -10.87 10.35
N ILE A 386 2.68 -9.63 10.85
CA ILE A 386 3.79 -8.98 11.56
C ILE A 386 4.11 -9.70 12.86
N ARG A 387 3.08 -10.12 13.61
CA ARG A 387 3.26 -10.84 14.87
C ARG A 387 3.87 -12.23 14.66
N SER A 388 3.59 -12.91 13.55
CA SER A 388 4.21 -14.20 13.22
C SER A 388 5.65 -14.06 12.71
N ALA A 389 6.05 -12.90 12.20
CA ALA A 389 7.38 -12.70 11.62
C ALA A 389 8.54 -13.09 12.55
N GLU A 390 9.49 -13.87 12.05
CA GLU A 390 10.65 -14.41 12.74
C GLU A 390 11.98 -13.82 12.27
N ARG A 391 12.11 -13.46 10.98
CA ARG A 391 13.36 -13.06 10.32
C ARG A 391 13.30 -11.64 9.78
N PHE A 392 12.33 -11.32 8.92
CA PHE A 392 12.21 -9.98 8.35
C PHE A 392 10.80 -9.66 7.87
N VAL A 393 10.53 -8.36 7.76
CA VAL A 393 9.34 -7.82 7.11
C VAL A 393 9.79 -6.83 6.02
N TYR A 394 9.29 -7.01 4.81
CA TYR A 394 9.51 -6.10 3.68
C TYR A 394 8.17 -5.51 3.25
N VAL A 395 8.04 -4.18 3.34
CA VAL A 395 6.82 -3.44 3.02
C VAL A 395 7.10 -2.50 1.85
N GLU A 396 6.22 -2.51 0.86
CA GLU A 396 6.11 -1.42 -0.10
C GLU A 396 4.71 -0.82 0.01
N ASN A 397 4.63 0.47 0.33
CA ASN A 397 3.33 1.11 0.52
C ASN A 397 3.34 2.59 0.10
N GLN A 398 2.25 3.05 -0.52
CA GLN A 398 2.07 4.46 -0.91
C GLN A 398 2.01 5.39 0.32
N TYR A 399 1.43 4.92 1.43
CA TYR A 399 1.35 5.68 2.68
C TYR A 399 1.79 4.81 3.84
N PHE A 400 2.35 5.44 4.87
CA PHE A 400 2.78 4.76 6.08
C PHE A 400 2.54 5.64 7.31
N ILE A 401 1.28 5.62 7.76
CA ILE A 401 0.72 6.46 8.82
C ILE A 401 -0.06 5.56 9.78
N GLY A 402 0.27 5.62 11.07
CA GLY A 402 -0.44 4.84 12.09
C GLY A 402 0.24 4.92 13.45
N GLY A 403 -0.41 4.32 14.47
CA GLY A 403 0.06 4.40 15.85
C GLY A 403 -0.03 5.80 16.45
N SER A 404 -0.96 6.65 16.00
CA SER A 404 -1.00 8.06 16.42
C SER A 404 -1.05 8.26 17.93
N TYR A 405 -1.68 7.33 18.67
CA TYR A 405 -1.71 7.32 20.13
C TYR A 405 -0.32 7.36 20.81
N ALA A 406 0.74 6.96 20.11
CA ALA A 406 2.12 6.94 20.60
C ALA A 406 3.05 7.94 19.88
N TRP A 407 2.54 8.79 18.99
CA TRP A 407 3.33 9.84 18.35
C TRP A 407 3.94 10.82 19.38
N PRO A 408 5.12 11.40 19.09
CA PRO A 408 5.75 12.35 20.02
C PRO A 408 4.90 13.60 20.21
N SER A 409 4.17 14.02 19.16
CA SER A 409 3.15 15.07 19.20
C SER A 409 1.86 14.61 18.51
N TYR A 410 0.77 15.37 18.62
CA TYR A 410 -0.47 15.09 17.89
C TYR A 410 -1.11 13.72 18.16
N ARG A 411 -1.07 13.26 19.42
CA ARG A 411 -1.46 11.88 19.79
C ARG A 411 -2.92 11.51 19.52
N ASN A 412 -3.78 12.51 19.37
CA ASN A 412 -5.22 12.34 19.15
C ASN A 412 -5.63 12.45 17.68
N GLY A 413 -4.70 12.36 16.71
CA GLY A 413 -4.99 12.50 15.28
C GLY A 413 -5.86 11.39 14.65
N GLY A 414 -6.20 10.34 15.41
CA GLY A 414 -7.14 9.30 14.96
C GLY A 414 -6.59 8.26 13.98
N ALA A 415 -5.28 8.26 13.69
CA ALA A 415 -4.62 7.18 12.94
C ALA A 415 -4.23 6.01 13.87
N CYS A 416 -5.24 5.34 14.42
CA CYS A 416 -5.08 4.29 15.45
C CYS A 416 -4.70 2.91 14.90
N ASN A 417 -4.60 2.72 13.57
CA ASN A 417 -4.18 1.43 13.02
C ASN A 417 -2.82 0.99 13.61
N LEU A 418 -2.75 -0.30 13.98
CA LEU A 418 -1.63 -0.88 14.74
C LEU A 418 -0.39 -1.22 13.89
N VAL A 419 -0.45 -1.13 12.56
CA VAL A 419 0.59 -1.70 11.68
C VAL A 419 1.99 -1.15 11.97
N PRO A 420 2.21 0.18 12.05
CA PRO A 420 3.54 0.73 12.40
C PRO A 420 4.03 0.30 13.79
N MET A 421 3.13 0.31 14.79
CA MET A 421 3.49 -0.06 16.16
C MET A 421 3.86 -1.55 16.28
N GLU A 422 3.13 -2.45 15.62
CA GLU A 422 3.43 -3.88 15.62
C GLU A 422 4.81 -4.17 14.99
N ILE A 423 5.17 -3.48 13.91
CA ILE A 423 6.51 -3.59 13.32
C ILE A 423 7.58 -3.13 14.32
N ALA A 424 7.40 -1.96 14.94
CA ALA A 424 8.36 -1.43 15.90
C ALA A 424 8.52 -2.35 17.13
N LEU A 425 7.41 -2.87 17.67
CA LEU A 425 7.42 -3.80 18.80
C LEU A 425 8.03 -5.15 18.44
N LYS A 426 7.80 -5.66 17.22
CA LYS A 426 8.43 -6.87 16.71
C LYS A 426 9.95 -6.70 16.66
N VAL A 427 10.43 -5.64 16.01
CA VAL A 427 11.85 -5.29 15.94
C VAL A 427 12.45 -5.16 17.34
N ALA A 428 11.85 -4.33 18.20
CA ALA A 428 12.30 -4.12 19.57
C ALA A 428 12.40 -5.42 20.37
N SER A 429 11.48 -6.36 20.15
CA SER A 429 11.51 -7.66 20.83
C SER A 429 12.65 -8.57 20.37
N LYS A 430 12.96 -8.58 19.08
CA LYS A 430 14.07 -9.35 18.51
C LYS A 430 15.42 -8.76 18.94
N VAL A 431 15.53 -7.42 18.96
CA VAL A 431 16.67 -6.70 19.55
C VAL A 431 16.86 -7.07 21.02
N ARG A 432 15.79 -7.10 21.83
CA ARG A 432 15.87 -7.51 23.25
C ARG A 432 16.32 -8.96 23.40
N ALA A 433 15.85 -9.86 22.53
CA ALA A 433 16.25 -11.27 22.50
C ALA A 433 17.67 -11.51 21.95
N GLY A 434 18.27 -10.53 21.25
CA GLY A 434 19.56 -10.72 20.56
C GLY A 434 19.42 -11.55 19.27
N GLU A 435 18.22 -11.64 18.72
CA GLU A 435 17.93 -12.38 17.50
C GLU A 435 18.00 -11.43 16.28
N PRO A 436 18.70 -11.80 15.19
CA PRO A 436 18.70 -11.01 13.96
C PRO A 436 17.28 -10.83 13.42
N PHE A 437 16.89 -9.58 13.19
CA PHE A 437 15.62 -9.23 12.56
C PHE A 437 15.74 -7.88 11.86
N ALA A 438 15.11 -7.76 10.70
CA ALA A 438 15.10 -6.53 9.91
C ALA A 438 13.71 -6.18 9.38
N ALA A 439 13.38 -4.89 9.41
CA ALA A 439 12.21 -4.32 8.77
C ALA A 439 12.66 -3.32 7.69
N TYR A 440 12.16 -3.52 6.49
CA TYR A 440 12.46 -2.71 5.30
C TYR A 440 11.15 -2.10 4.79
N VAL A 441 11.05 -0.79 4.76
CA VAL A 441 9.84 -0.07 4.32
C VAL A 441 10.18 0.84 3.15
N VAL A 442 9.57 0.63 2.00
CA VAL A 442 9.74 1.43 0.79
C VAL A 442 8.49 2.27 0.56
N LEU A 443 8.67 3.58 0.51
CA LEU A 443 7.62 4.59 0.38
C LEU A 443 7.86 5.43 -0.88
N PRO A 444 6.85 6.14 -1.43
CA PRO A 444 7.14 7.17 -2.40
C PRO A 444 7.96 8.28 -1.74
N MET A 445 8.78 9.01 -2.51
CA MET A 445 9.58 10.10 -1.95
C MET A 445 8.68 11.19 -1.32
N TRP A 446 7.53 11.45 -1.93
CA TRP A 446 6.41 12.23 -1.38
C TRP A 446 5.07 11.70 -1.93
N PRO A 447 3.92 12.02 -1.30
CA PRO A 447 2.59 11.71 -1.84
C PRO A 447 2.36 12.32 -3.23
N GLU A 448 1.56 11.67 -4.08
CA GLU A 448 1.34 12.13 -5.45
C GLU A 448 0.83 13.58 -5.53
N GLY A 449 1.39 14.36 -6.45
CA GLY A 449 1.08 15.76 -6.65
C GLY A 449 2.19 16.69 -6.16
N ASN A 450 1.84 17.96 -5.91
CA ASN A 450 2.82 18.96 -5.46
C ASN A 450 3.20 18.72 -3.99
N PRO A 451 4.47 18.40 -3.67
CA PRO A 451 4.90 18.13 -2.30
C PRO A 451 4.82 19.35 -1.37
N GLY A 452 4.80 20.57 -1.92
CA GLY A 452 4.60 21.82 -1.17
C GLY A 452 3.13 22.14 -0.88
N SER A 453 2.18 21.35 -1.38
CA SER A 453 0.75 21.58 -1.10
C SER A 453 0.40 21.26 0.36
N GLY A 454 -0.64 21.92 0.88
CA GLY A 454 -1.14 21.71 2.23
C GLY A 454 -1.41 20.23 2.58
N PRO A 455 -2.21 19.49 1.78
CA PRO A 455 -2.44 18.07 2.02
C PRO A 455 -1.16 17.21 1.99
N ALA A 456 -0.25 17.45 1.04
CA ALA A 456 0.99 16.67 0.95
C ALA A 456 1.91 16.93 2.15
N GLN A 457 2.04 18.19 2.57
CA GLN A 457 2.82 18.57 3.76
C GLN A 457 2.26 17.94 5.03
N GLU A 458 0.94 17.87 5.16
CA GLU A 458 0.29 17.26 6.32
C GLU A 458 0.47 15.73 6.35
N ILE A 459 0.30 15.05 5.21
CA ILE A 459 0.58 13.61 5.09
C ILE A 459 2.05 13.30 5.43
N LEU A 460 3.00 14.09 4.93
CA LEU A 460 4.42 13.95 5.26
C LEU A 460 4.69 14.17 6.75
N PHE A 461 3.96 15.07 7.39
CA PHE A 461 4.04 15.30 8.82
C PHE A 461 3.58 14.07 9.62
N TRP A 462 2.43 13.48 9.26
CA TRP A 462 1.94 12.23 9.89
C TRP A 462 2.89 11.06 9.70
N GLN A 463 3.48 10.94 8.51
CA GLN A 463 4.49 9.93 8.23
C GLN A 463 5.73 10.13 9.10
N ASN A 464 6.20 11.37 9.27
CA ASN A 464 7.35 11.68 10.13
C ASN A 464 7.06 11.37 11.60
N GLN A 465 5.87 11.71 12.11
CA GLN A 465 5.45 11.34 13.48
C GLN A 465 5.44 9.82 13.67
N THR A 466 4.98 9.08 12.66
CA THR A 466 4.96 7.62 12.65
C THR A 466 6.37 7.03 12.66
N MET A 467 7.27 7.54 11.81
CA MET A 467 8.67 7.13 11.76
C MET A 467 9.38 7.37 13.11
N GLU A 468 9.22 8.57 13.68
CA GLU A 468 9.86 8.93 14.96
C GLU A 468 9.37 8.04 16.09
N MET A 469 8.05 7.82 16.21
CA MET A 469 7.49 6.87 17.17
C MET A 469 8.15 5.49 17.07
N MET A 470 8.24 4.93 15.85
CA MET A 470 8.82 3.61 15.65
C MET A 470 10.31 3.57 16.03
N TYR A 471 11.06 4.58 15.60
CA TYR A 471 12.49 4.67 15.91
C TYR A 471 12.76 4.85 17.39
N SER A 472 11.95 5.64 18.12
CA SER A 472 12.03 5.75 19.58
C SER A 472 11.79 4.41 20.29
N VAL A 473 10.83 3.60 19.82
CA VAL A 473 10.57 2.26 20.38
C VAL A 473 11.78 1.33 20.18
N VAL A 474 12.41 1.37 19.01
CA VAL A 474 13.61 0.56 18.71
C VAL A 474 14.84 1.07 19.48
N ALA A 475 15.04 2.39 19.55
CA ALA A 475 16.13 3.01 20.32
C ALA A 475 16.06 2.63 21.81
N ALA A 476 14.86 2.66 22.41
CA ALA A 476 14.65 2.21 23.78
C ALA A 476 14.94 0.70 23.99
N ALA A 477 14.88 -0.12 22.95
CA ALA A 477 15.27 -1.53 23.03
C ALA A 477 16.80 -1.75 22.90
N LEU A 478 17.51 -0.79 22.31
CA LEU A 478 18.96 -0.76 22.15
C LEU A 478 19.69 -0.12 23.34
N GLU A 479 18.97 0.59 24.22
CA GLU A 479 19.54 1.24 25.40
C GLU A 479 20.38 0.24 26.24
N GLY A 480 21.64 0.60 26.49
CA GLY A 480 22.61 -0.24 27.19
C GLY A 480 23.26 -1.37 26.38
N LYS A 481 22.75 -1.69 25.17
CA LYS A 481 23.36 -2.68 24.26
C LYS A 481 24.28 -2.07 23.20
N GLY A 482 24.10 -0.78 22.92
CA GLY A 482 24.74 -0.12 21.79
C GLY A 482 24.08 -0.49 20.46
N GLY A 483 24.56 0.10 19.37
CA GLY A 483 23.98 -0.04 18.02
C GLY A 483 23.12 1.14 17.60
N HIS A 484 22.57 1.08 16.39
CA HIS A 484 21.76 2.14 15.82
C HIS A 484 20.39 1.61 15.38
N PRO A 485 19.27 2.35 15.53
CA PRO A 485 17.96 1.85 15.10
C PRO A 485 17.89 1.41 13.63
N GLN A 486 18.64 2.07 12.74
CA GLN A 486 18.77 1.71 11.31
C GLN A 486 19.56 0.42 11.04
N GLU A 487 20.09 -0.26 12.06
CA GLU A 487 20.59 -1.63 11.93
C GLU A 487 19.44 -2.66 11.90
N HIS A 488 18.20 -2.23 12.21
CA HIS A 488 17.02 -3.10 12.29
C HIS A 488 15.78 -2.57 11.56
N LEU A 489 15.53 -1.26 11.57
CA LEU A 489 14.35 -0.64 10.93
C LEU A 489 14.79 0.40 9.91
N ASN A 490 14.41 0.23 8.65
CA ASN A 490 14.87 1.09 7.57
C ASN A 490 13.75 1.57 6.66
N PHE A 491 13.75 2.87 6.37
CA PHE A 491 12.86 3.50 5.40
C PHE A 491 13.63 3.92 4.14
N TYR A 492 13.05 3.65 3.00
CA TYR A 492 13.58 3.93 1.68
C TYR A 492 12.53 4.63 0.80
N CYS A 493 12.99 5.23 -0.29
CA CYS A 493 12.14 5.61 -1.40
C CYS A 493 12.80 5.18 -2.72
N LEU A 494 12.08 5.33 -3.83
CA LEU A 494 12.62 5.02 -5.16
C LEU A 494 12.83 6.28 -5.98
N GLY A 495 13.86 6.28 -6.80
CA GLY A 495 14.14 7.35 -7.75
C GLY A 495 14.90 6.85 -8.97
N ASN A 496 14.82 7.62 -10.04
CA ASN A 496 15.62 7.38 -11.24
C ASN A 496 16.35 8.66 -11.65
N ARG A 497 17.45 8.49 -12.37
CA ARG A 497 18.23 9.57 -13.00
C ARG A 497 18.80 9.04 -14.30
N GLU A 498 18.33 9.56 -15.43
CA GLU A 498 18.77 9.11 -16.76
C GLU A 498 19.87 10.03 -17.28
N PRO A 499 21.02 9.52 -17.75
CA PRO A 499 22.04 10.37 -18.38
C PRO A 499 21.49 11.01 -19.67
N ALA A 500 22.11 12.10 -20.14
CA ALA A 500 21.61 12.84 -21.31
C ALA A 500 21.70 12.03 -22.62
N GLU A 501 22.70 11.15 -22.73
CA GLU A 501 22.96 10.31 -23.92
C GLU A 501 21.88 9.25 -24.14
N ASP A 502 21.10 8.96 -23.09
CA ASP A 502 20.17 7.85 -23.06
C ASP A 502 18.81 8.15 -23.71
N ALA A 503 18.55 9.40 -24.10
CA ALA A 503 17.31 9.79 -24.79
C ALA A 503 17.32 9.35 -26.27
N GLY A 504 17.05 8.05 -26.50
CA GLY A 504 17.07 7.39 -27.80
C GLY A 504 15.94 7.77 -28.78
N ASP A 505 15.04 8.67 -28.40
CA ASP A 505 13.86 9.09 -29.19
C ASP A 505 13.94 10.54 -29.69
N GLY A 506 15.11 11.17 -29.62
CA GLY A 506 15.28 12.58 -30.00
C GLY A 506 15.01 13.56 -28.87
N ASN A 507 14.57 13.11 -27.69
CA ASN A 507 14.51 13.92 -26.48
C ASN A 507 15.89 14.16 -25.85
N LYS A 508 16.92 14.35 -26.67
CA LYS A 508 18.19 14.88 -26.19
C LYS A 508 17.88 16.27 -25.63
N TRP A 509 17.85 16.37 -24.31
CA TRP A 509 17.68 17.66 -23.65
C TRP A 509 18.84 18.54 -24.09
N ALA A 510 18.52 19.61 -24.83
CA ALA A 510 19.46 20.66 -25.11
C ALA A 510 19.27 21.74 -24.04
N PRO A 511 20.34 22.31 -23.46
CA PRO A 511 20.23 23.47 -22.57
C PRO A 511 19.50 24.68 -23.18
N ALA A 512 19.23 24.66 -24.48
CA ALA A 512 18.53 25.68 -25.25
C ALA A 512 17.08 25.29 -25.63
N ASP A 513 16.45 24.32 -24.94
CA ASP A 513 15.01 24.09 -25.09
C ASP A 513 14.28 25.42 -24.77
N PRO A 514 13.49 25.99 -25.72
CA PRO A 514 12.84 27.29 -25.54
C PRO A 514 11.96 27.41 -24.29
N LEU A 515 11.58 26.27 -23.69
CA LEU A 515 10.77 26.19 -22.48
C LEU A 515 11.56 26.45 -21.19
N ASP A 516 12.90 26.34 -21.23
CA ASP A 516 13.79 26.49 -20.08
C ASP A 516 14.89 27.52 -20.40
N ASP A 517 14.51 28.77 -20.75
CA ASP A 517 15.46 29.89 -20.64
C ASP A 517 16.08 29.82 -19.24
N ALA A 518 17.38 30.11 -19.10
CA ALA A 518 18.12 29.99 -17.84
C ALA A 518 17.51 30.81 -16.68
N THR A 519 16.57 31.70 -17.00
CA THR A 519 15.74 32.50 -16.10
C THR A 519 14.49 31.77 -15.56
N THR A 520 14.12 30.62 -16.13
CA THR A 520 12.89 29.86 -15.81
C THR A 520 13.13 28.96 -14.60
N SER A 521 12.75 29.45 -13.42
CA SER A 521 12.95 28.77 -12.12
C SER A 521 11.87 27.74 -11.77
N SER A 522 11.29 27.03 -12.75
CA SER A 522 10.20 26.08 -12.48
C SER A 522 10.74 24.74 -11.96
N ALA A 523 9.97 24.07 -11.12
CA ALA A 523 10.32 22.73 -10.63
C ALA A 523 10.50 21.71 -11.76
N ALA A 524 9.70 21.83 -12.83
CA ALA A 524 9.82 21.00 -14.02
C ALA A 524 11.14 21.23 -14.77
N ALA A 525 11.56 22.50 -14.90
CA ALA A 525 12.83 22.89 -15.51
C ALA A 525 14.02 22.31 -14.74
N HIS A 526 14.00 22.38 -13.40
CA HIS A 526 15.04 21.78 -12.56
C HIS A 526 15.10 20.25 -12.70
N ALA A 527 13.95 19.57 -12.68
CA ALA A 527 13.89 18.13 -12.86
C ALA A 527 14.39 17.67 -14.25
N ARG A 528 14.09 18.43 -15.31
CA ARG A 528 14.65 18.21 -16.66
C ARG A 528 16.16 18.43 -16.70
N ARG A 529 16.65 19.54 -16.16
CA ARG A 529 18.08 19.88 -16.11
C ARG A 529 18.90 18.83 -15.38
N HIS A 530 18.44 18.40 -14.20
CA HIS A 530 19.15 17.39 -13.40
C HIS A 530 18.84 15.95 -13.82
N ARG A 531 17.88 15.78 -14.76
CA ARG A 531 17.42 14.52 -15.34
C ARG A 531 17.02 13.46 -14.33
N ARG A 532 16.38 13.88 -13.24
CA ARG A 532 15.98 13.00 -12.13
C ARG A 532 14.52 13.22 -11.75
N PHE A 533 13.90 12.17 -11.24
CA PHE A 533 12.60 12.25 -10.58
C PHE A 533 12.39 11.01 -9.70
N MET A 534 11.43 11.08 -8.77
CA MET A 534 11.05 9.91 -7.99
C MET A 534 10.44 8.83 -8.89
N VAL A 535 10.64 7.56 -8.53
CA VAL A 535 9.79 6.46 -9.01
C VAL A 535 8.68 6.34 -7.99
N TYR A 536 7.43 6.50 -8.43
CA TYR A 536 6.31 6.57 -7.49
C TYR A 536 5.92 5.18 -7.00
N VAL A 537 6.14 4.93 -5.72
CA VAL A 537 5.72 3.69 -5.05
C VAL A 537 4.22 3.79 -4.79
N HIS A 538 3.42 3.23 -5.68
CA HIS A 538 1.99 3.04 -5.50
C HIS A 538 1.63 1.65 -4.97
N SER A 539 2.62 0.76 -4.84
CA SER A 539 2.49 -0.54 -4.21
C SER A 539 1.66 -0.50 -2.92
N LYS A 540 0.92 -1.58 -2.64
CA LYS A 540 0.35 -1.87 -1.31
C LYS A 540 0.57 -3.36 -0.99
N GLY A 541 1.76 -3.68 -0.50
CA GLY A 541 2.10 -5.06 -0.21
C GLY A 541 3.08 -5.22 0.94
N MET A 542 3.15 -6.45 1.44
CA MET A 542 4.07 -6.86 2.50
C MET A 542 4.50 -8.31 2.27
N ILE A 543 5.81 -8.55 2.33
CA ILE A 543 6.40 -9.89 2.35
C ILE A 543 6.93 -10.14 3.76
N VAL A 544 6.57 -11.28 4.32
CA VAL A 544 7.05 -11.73 5.62
C VAL A 544 7.87 -12.99 5.41
N ASP A 545 9.12 -12.94 5.87
CA ASP A 545 9.97 -14.11 6.02
C ASP A 545 10.25 -14.93 4.75
N ASP A 546 10.05 -14.34 3.55
CA ASP A 546 10.12 -15.02 2.24
C ASP A 546 9.08 -16.17 2.06
N GLU A 547 8.10 -16.30 2.95
CA GLU A 547 7.09 -17.37 2.95
C GLU A 547 5.65 -16.87 2.73
N TYR A 548 5.31 -15.69 3.25
CA TYR A 548 3.96 -15.13 3.21
C TYR A 548 3.96 -13.77 2.52
N VAL A 549 2.95 -13.50 1.71
CA VAL A 549 2.79 -12.23 0.99
C VAL A 549 1.37 -11.70 1.14
N ILE A 550 1.23 -10.40 1.39
CA ILE A 550 -0.02 -9.64 1.26
C ILE A 550 0.11 -8.69 0.07
N ILE A 551 -0.86 -8.70 -0.85
CA ILE A 551 -0.98 -7.76 -1.96
C ILE A 551 -2.43 -7.29 -2.03
N GLY A 552 -2.66 -5.99 -2.18
CA GLY A 552 -4.00 -5.44 -2.27
C GLY A 552 -4.05 -3.98 -2.70
N SER A 553 -5.16 -3.32 -2.38
CA SER A 553 -5.39 -1.90 -2.63
C SER A 553 -5.18 -1.01 -1.39
N ALA A 554 -5.14 -1.61 -0.19
CA ALA A 554 -5.13 -0.91 1.09
C ALA A 554 -3.77 -0.29 1.43
N ASN A 555 -3.74 1.03 1.59
CA ASN A 555 -2.56 1.72 2.08
C ASN A 555 -2.38 1.50 3.60
N ILE A 556 -1.17 1.70 4.13
CA ILE A 556 -0.95 1.73 5.58
C ILE A 556 -1.30 3.14 6.07
N ASN A 557 -2.60 3.41 6.18
CA ASN A 557 -3.17 4.63 6.72
C ASN A 557 -4.56 4.33 7.30
N GLN A 558 -5.14 5.25 8.05
CA GLN A 558 -6.44 5.03 8.68
C GLN A 558 -7.56 4.96 7.65
N ARG A 559 -7.49 5.77 6.58
CA ARG A 559 -8.41 5.71 5.42
C ARG A 559 -8.62 4.30 4.88
N SER A 560 -7.56 3.50 4.77
CA SER A 560 -7.64 2.15 4.20
C SER A 560 -7.92 1.06 5.25
N LEU A 561 -7.40 1.22 6.47
CA LEU A 561 -7.37 0.14 7.48
C LEU A 561 -8.52 0.20 8.50
N ALA A 562 -9.29 1.30 8.55
CA ALA A 562 -10.42 1.43 9.48
C ALA A 562 -11.61 0.49 9.16
N GLY A 563 -11.79 0.13 7.89
CA GLY A 563 -12.96 -0.63 7.42
C GLY A 563 -14.20 0.23 7.13
N SER A 564 -14.39 1.33 7.87
CA SER A 564 -15.52 2.27 7.75
C SER A 564 -15.24 3.52 6.91
N ARG A 565 -14.09 3.56 6.23
CA ARG A 565 -13.62 4.70 5.42
C ARG A 565 -13.60 4.32 3.93
N ASP A 566 -12.43 4.21 3.30
CA ASP A 566 -12.35 3.73 1.92
C ASP A 566 -12.59 2.22 1.87
N THR A 567 -13.26 1.74 0.82
CA THR A 567 -13.41 0.29 0.64
C THR A 567 -12.17 -0.29 -0.01
N GLU A 568 -11.57 -1.31 0.60
CA GLU A 568 -10.33 -1.93 0.14
C GLU A 568 -10.46 -3.46 0.03
N ILE A 569 -9.54 -4.08 -0.70
CA ILE A 569 -9.43 -5.52 -0.85
C ILE A 569 -7.95 -5.93 -0.92
N ALA A 570 -7.61 -7.05 -0.31
CA ALA A 570 -6.29 -7.63 -0.36
C ALA A 570 -6.38 -9.16 -0.34
N VAL A 571 -5.29 -9.81 -0.73
CA VAL A 571 -5.08 -11.23 -0.55
C VAL A 571 -3.80 -11.43 0.24
N GLY A 572 -3.86 -12.32 1.22
CA GLY A 572 -2.66 -12.92 1.80
C GLY A 572 -2.51 -14.36 1.35
N ALA A 573 -1.30 -14.76 0.99
CA ALA A 573 -1.05 -16.09 0.45
C ALA A 573 0.33 -16.63 0.80
N TYR A 574 0.45 -17.95 0.86
CA TYR A 574 1.71 -18.68 1.02
C TYR A 574 1.67 -20.01 0.27
N GLN A 575 2.84 -20.59 0.02
CA GLN A 575 2.98 -21.95 -0.49
C GLN A 575 3.29 -22.89 0.69
N PRO A 576 2.42 -23.85 1.02
CA PRO A 576 2.60 -24.72 2.19
C PRO A 576 3.90 -25.51 2.21
N ASP A 577 4.43 -25.89 1.03
CA ASP A 577 5.68 -26.65 0.90
C ASP A 577 6.95 -25.77 0.87
N HIS A 578 6.79 -24.44 0.99
CA HIS A 578 7.87 -23.47 1.01
C HIS A 578 7.80 -22.56 2.25
N THR A 579 7.70 -23.17 3.42
CA THR A 579 7.73 -22.49 4.74
C THR A 579 8.93 -22.94 5.57
N GLY A 580 9.23 -22.25 6.67
CA GLY A 580 10.25 -22.67 7.64
C GLY A 580 11.54 -21.86 7.57
N ALA A 581 12.70 -22.48 7.82
CA ALA A 581 13.94 -21.73 8.07
C ALA A 581 14.54 -21.05 6.82
N CYS A 582 14.28 -21.57 5.62
CA CYS A 582 14.84 -21.07 4.36
C CYS A 582 13.85 -21.27 3.21
N PRO A 583 12.72 -20.55 3.21
CA PRO A 583 11.73 -20.69 2.14
C PRO A 583 12.32 -20.16 0.82
N ARG A 584 12.16 -20.95 -0.25
CA ARG A 584 12.68 -20.67 -1.60
C ARG A 584 11.62 -20.83 -2.70
N GLY A 585 10.35 -20.69 -2.33
CA GLY A 585 9.24 -20.68 -3.26
C GLY A 585 9.13 -19.38 -4.06
N LYS A 586 7.98 -19.17 -4.67
CA LYS A 586 7.65 -17.98 -5.48
C LYS A 586 7.61 -16.69 -4.67
N VAL A 587 7.29 -16.71 -3.36
CA VAL A 587 7.37 -15.50 -2.52
C VAL A 587 8.81 -15.00 -2.42
N HIS A 588 9.76 -15.91 -2.11
CA HIS A 588 11.19 -15.62 -2.18
C HIS A 588 11.63 -15.12 -3.56
N GLY A 589 11.23 -15.82 -4.63
CA GLY A 589 11.56 -15.42 -6.00
C GLY A 589 11.03 -14.02 -6.36
N TYR A 590 9.82 -13.68 -5.91
CA TYR A 590 9.23 -12.36 -6.13
C TYR A 590 9.99 -11.27 -5.35
N ARG A 591 10.33 -11.52 -4.09
CA ARG A 591 11.15 -10.60 -3.28
C ARG A 591 12.53 -10.37 -3.90
N MET A 592 13.18 -11.43 -4.40
CA MET A 592 14.45 -11.32 -5.14
C MET A 592 14.29 -10.49 -6.42
N SER A 593 13.20 -10.65 -7.17
CA SER A 593 12.91 -9.87 -8.38
C SER A 593 12.74 -8.38 -8.07
N LEU A 594 11.97 -8.03 -7.02
CA LEU A 594 11.83 -6.65 -6.56
C LEU A 594 13.19 -6.07 -6.12
N TRP A 595 14.01 -6.87 -5.43
CA TRP A 595 15.34 -6.43 -5.02
C TRP A 595 16.32 -6.30 -6.19
N GLU A 596 16.17 -7.06 -7.27
CA GLU A 596 16.99 -6.89 -8.49
C GLU A 596 16.69 -5.55 -9.15
N GLU A 597 15.41 -5.19 -9.23
CA GLU A 597 14.93 -3.90 -9.71
C GLU A 597 15.45 -2.74 -8.83
N HIS A 598 15.25 -2.85 -7.51
CA HIS A 598 15.56 -1.75 -6.58
C HIS A 598 17.06 -1.61 -6.29
N LEU A 599 17.79 -2.71 -6.14
CA LEU A 599 19.22 -2.71 -5.76
C LEU A 599 20.18 -2.87 -6.94
N GLY A 600 19.67 -3.30 -8.09
CA GLY A 600 20.46 -3.64 -9.28
C GLY A 600 20.99 -5.08 -9.28
N LYS A 601 21.26 -5.59 -10.49
CA LYS A 601 21.66 -6.99 -10.78
C LYS A 601 22.89 -7.45 -10.00
N GLU A 602 23.89 -6.59 -9.84
CA GLU A 602 25.12 -6.96 -9.13
C GLU A 602 24.89 -7.11 -7.62
N ALA A 603 23.93 -6.39 -7.05
CA ALA A 603 23.62 -6.51 -5.63
C ALA A 603 22.95 -7.84 -5.30
N VAL A 604 22.00 -8.30 -6.13
CA VAL A 604 21.27 -9.56 -5.88
C VAL A 604 22.11 -10.83 -6.06
N ARG A 605 23.26 -10.74 -6.75
CA ARG A 605 24.25 -11.83 -6.82
C ARG A 605 25.01 -12.07 -5.52
N ARG A 606 24.91 -11.15 -4.57
CA ARG A 606 25.62 -11.20 -3.29
C ARG A 606 24.92 -12.18 -2.33
N PRO A 607 25.63 -13.15 -1.72
CA PRO A 607 25.02 -14.14 -0.82
C PRO A 607 24.33 -13.50 0.40
N GLU A 608 24.73 -12.29 0.79
CA GLU A 608 24.11 -11.52 1.86
C GLU A 608 22.61 -11.27 1.60
N VAL A 609 22.20 -11.08 0.34
CA VAL A 609 20.80 -10.80 -0.05
C VAL A 609 19.86 -11.99 0.19
N LEU A 610 20.41 -13.20 0.28
CA LEU A 610 19.64 -14.42 0.56
C LEU A 610 19.16 -14.52 2.01
N ARG A 611 19.66 -13.63 2.89
CA ARG A 611 19.36 -13.57 4.33
C ARG A 611 19.03 -12.13 4.75
N PRO A 612 17.82 -11.63 4.44
CA PRO A 612 17.42 -10.25 4.71
C PRO A 612 17.50 -9.85 6.19
N GLU A 613 17.39 -10.79 7.12
CA GLU A 613 17.50 -10.55 8.57
C GLU A 613 18.94 -10.26 9.03
N SER A 614 19.93 -10.61 8.20
CA SER A 614 21.32 -10.57 8.62
C SER A 614 21.87 -9.13 8.65
N PRO A 615 22.72 -8.78 9.64
CA PRO A 615 23.36 -7.46 9.68
C PRO A 615 24.20 -7.14 8.44
N ARG A 616 24.74 -8.16 7.76
CA ARG A 616 25.49 -7.99 6.51
C ARG A 616 24.57 -7.55 5.37
N CYS A 617 23.36 -8.11 5.29
CA CYS A 617 22.35 -7.72 4.31
C CYS A 617 21.87 -6.27 4.55
N VAL A 618 21.48 -5.93 5.78
CA VAL A 618 21.05 -4.58 6.14
C VAL A 618 22.13 -3.55 5.79
N LYS A 619 23.40 -3.83 6.12
CA LYS A 619 24.54 -2.95 5.76
C LYS A 619 24.74 -2.81 4.25
N LEU A 620 24.54 -3.88 3.49
CA LEU A 620 24.61 -3.87 2.02
C LEU A 620 23.51 -2.96 1.44
N VAL A 621 22.25 -3.19 1.81
CA VAL A 621 21.09 -2.40 1.36
C VAL A 621 21.25 -0.93 1.72
N ASN A 622 21.60 -0.63 2.98
CA ASN A 622 21.81 0.74 3.45
C ASN A 622 23.00 1.45 2.80
N ARG A 623 24.03 0.72 2.37
CA ARG A 623 25.13 1.31 1.60
C ARG A 623 24.65 1.73 0.21
N ILE A 624 24.00 0.82 -0.52
CA ILE A 624 23.47 1.10 -1.87
C ILE A 624 22.49 2.29 -1.82
N ALA A 625 21.55 2.27 -0.87
CA ALA A 625 20.56 3.33 -0.70
C ALA A 625 21.19 4.71 -0.38
N ARG A 626 22.27 4.75 0.43
CA ARG A 626 23.01 5.98 0.73
C ARG A 626 23.80 6.50 -0.47
N ASP A 627 24.49 5.61 -1.18
CA ASP A 627 25.29 5.97 -2.35
C ASP A 627 24.40 6.46 -3.50
N ASN A 628 23.27 5.80 -3.74
CA ASN A 628 22.30 6.25 -4.72
C ASN A 628 21.66 7.58 -4.32
N TRP A 629 21.35 7.85 -3.04
CA TRP A 629 20.85 9.17 -2.64
C TRP A 629 21.86 10.28 -2.95
N ARG A 630 23.15 10.06 -2.70
CA ARG A 630 24.20 11.04 -3.03
C ARG A 630 24.24 11.32 -4.53
N ARG A 631 24.18 10.29 -5.37
CA ARG A 631 24.12 10.42 -6.83
C ARG A 631 22.83 11.06 -7.32
N TYR A 632 21.69 10.74 -6.69
CA TYR A 632 20.39 11.30 -7.02
C TYR A 632 20.36 12.79 -6.66
N ALA A 633 20.81 13.17 -5.47
CA ALA A 633 20.73 14.53 -4.93
C ALA A 633 21.80 15.50 -5.48
N ALA A 634 22.88 15.01 -6.11
CA ALA A 634 23.92 15.86 -6.70
C ALA A 634 23.39 16.78 -7.82
N ASP A 635 23.91 18.01 -7.88
CA ASP A 635 23.52 19.02 -8.88
C ASP A 635 23.99 18.68 -10.31
N ASP A 636 24.97 17.78 -10.44
CA ASP A 636 25.46 17.25 -11.71
C ASP A 636 25.53 15.71 -11.67
N ASP A 637 25.79 15.10 -12.82
CA ASP A 637 25.84 13.65 -13.03
C ASP A 637 27.27 13.07 -12.87
N LYS A 638 28.23 13.85 -12.36
CA LYS A 638 29.64 13.43 -12.26
C LYS A 638 29.86 12.24 -11.32
N LEU A 639 28.93 11.98 -10.40
CA LEU A 639 28.98 10.83 -9.50
C LEU A 639 28.56 9.50 -10.16
N GLY A 640 28.22 9.54 -11.45
CA GLY A 640 27.81 8.39 -12.25
C GLY A 640 26.33 7.99 -12.07
N PRO A 641 25.88 6.96 -12.81
CA PRO A 641 24.49 6.52 -12.78
C PRO A 641 24.11 5.88 -11.43
N LEU A 642 22.81 5.82 -11.16
CA LEU A 642 22.29 5.08 -10.00
C LEU A 642 22.50 3.57 -10.17
N GLN A 643 22.73 2.86 -9.05
CA GLN A 643 22.71 1.41 -9.02
C GLN A 643 21.32 0.93 -8.61
N GLY A 644 20.46 0.57 -9.58
CA GLY A 644 19.05 0.34 -9.30
C GLY A 644 18.33 1.64 -8.93
N HIS A 645 17.21 1.52 -8.21
CA HIS A 645 16.32 2.65 -7.90
C HIS A 645 16.21 2.98 -6.41
N LEU A 646 16.71 2.13 -5.51
CA LEU A 646 16.56 2.31 -4.07
C LEU A 646 17.39 3.49 -3.55
N LEU A 647 16.72 4.42 -2.89
CA LEU A 647 17.30 5.56 -2.20
C LEU A 647 17.01 5.45 -0.71
N ARG A 648 17.91 5.91 0.15
CA ARG A 648 17.53 6.14 1.56
C ARG A 648 16.39 7.15 1.59
N TYR A 649 15.42 6.98 2.48
CA TYR A 649 14.47 8.06 2.73
C TYR A 649 15.26 9.28 3.29
N PRO A 650 15.01 10.53 2.84
CA PRO A 650 15.88 11.68 3.11
C PRO A 650 15.77 12.26 4.53
N VAL A 651 15.74 11.39 5.52
CA VAL A 651 15.77 11.72 6.94
C VAL A 651 17.09 11.29 7.58
N HIS A 652 17.48 11.98 8.64
CA HIS A 652 18.52 11.60 9.57
C HIS A 652 17.86 11.05 10.84
N VAL A 653 18.18 9.80 11.17
CA VAL A 653 17.72 9.14 12.41
C VAL A 653 18.88 9.18 13.38
N ARG A 654 18.65 9.71 14.57
CA ARG A 654 19.63 9.75 15.65
C ARG A 654 19.60 8.44 16.45
N ALA A 655 20.64 8.20 17.25
CA ALA A 655 20.74 7.00 18.09
C ALA A 655 19.63 6.89 19.15
N ASP A 656 19.05 8.01 19.58
CA ASP A 656 17.90 8.09 20.50
C ASP A 656 16.54 7.87 19.80
N GLY A 657 16.54 7.70 18.48
CA GLY A 657 15.35 7.48 17.67
C GLY A 657 14.69 8.76 17.15
N ARG A 658 15.23 9.95 17.45
CA ARG A 658 14.72 11.20 16.88
C ARG A 658 14.91 11.23 15.36
N VAL A 659 13.91 11.74 14.63
CA VAL A 659 13.93 11.84 13.16
C VAL A 659 13.94 13.30 12.74
N GLU A 660 14.94 13.65 11.93
CA GLU A 660 15.16 15.01 11.43
C GLU A 660 15.33 14.97 9.90
N PRO A 661 15.13 16.07 9.16
CA PRO A 661 15.53 16.10 7.77
C PRO A 661 17.04 15.81 7.64
N LEU A 662 17.44 15.14 6.57
CA LEU A 662 18.86 14.98 6.27
C LEU A 662 19.49 16.39 6.05
N PRO A 663 20.61 16.73 6.71
CA PRO A 663 21.23 18.05 6.55
C PRO A 663 21.51 18.42 5.08
N GLY A 664 21.04 19.60 4.66
CA GLY A 664 21.13 20.09 3.27
C GLY A 664 20.06 19.54 2.34
N ASN A 665 19.15 18.71 2.85
CA ASN A 665 18.01 18.14 2.14
C ASN A 665 16.71 18.35 2.95
N GLU A 666 16.54 19.54 3.53
CA GLU A 666 15.33 19.93 4.24
C GLU A 666 14.11 20.02 3.30
N LEU A 667 14.36 20.28 2.02
CA LEU A 667 13.40 20.25 0.92
C LEU A 667 13.71 19.12 -0.06
N PHE A 668 12.69 18.61 -0.75
CA PHE A 668 12.93 17.64 -1.83
C PHE A 668 13.66 18.30 -3.01
N PRO A 669 14.64 17.61 -3.62
CA PRO A 669 15.37 18.15 -4.76
C PRO A 669 14.44 18.55 -5.92
N ASP A 670 14.71 19.68 -6.55
CA ASP A 670 14.01 20.27 -7.72
C ASP A 670 12.57 20.76 -7.49
N VAL A 671 11.80 20.06 -6.66
CA VAL A 671 10.36 20.29 -6.49
C VAL A 671 9.98 21.05 -5.23
N GLY A 672 10.89 21.15 -4.26
CA GLY A 672 10.62 21.79 -2.97
C GLY A 672 9.69 20.96 -2.07
N GLY A 673 9.06 21.62 -1.10
CA GLY A 673 8.27 20.95 -0.05
C GLY A 673 9.17 20.34 1.04
N ARG A 674 8.80 20.51 2.31
CA ARG A 674 9.60 20.01 3.42
C ARG A 674 9.53 18.49 3.50
N VAL A 675 10.68 17.85 3.65
CA VAL A 675 10.79 16.38 3.74
C VAL A 675 10.02 15.82 4.94
N VAL A 676 10.07 16.51 6.08
CA VAL A 676 9.38 16.13 7.32
C VAL A 676 7.95 16.66 7.41
N GLY A 677 7.45 17.31 6.35
CA GLY A 677 6.12 17.88 6.29
C GLY A 677 5.87 19.05 7.25
N ALA A 678 4.60 19.43 7.36
CA ALA A 678 4.09 20.35 8.38
C ALA A 678 2.58 20.15 8.56
N PRO A 679 2.04 20.38 9.77
CA PRO A 679 0.60 20.35 10.00
C PRO A 679 -0.09 21.46 9.19
N ASN A 680 -1.37 21.26 8.89
CA ASN A 680 -2.19 22.24 8.21
C ASN A 680 -3.55 22.37 8.91
N ASN A 681 -4.42 23.29 8.44
CA ASN A 681 -5.76 23.47 9.02
C ASN A 681 -6.82 22.58 8.36
N LEU A 682 -6.41 21.49 7.71
CA LEU A 682 -7.35 20.56 7.08
C LEU A 682 -7.91 19.62 8.16
N PRO A 683 -9.17 19.17 8.04
CA PRO A 683 -9.65 18.14 8.94
C PRO A 683 -8.84 16.85 8.78
N ASP A 684 -8.25 16.36 9.87
CA ASP A 684 -7.34 15.20 9.90
C ASP A 684 -7.89 13.96 9.16
N TYR A 685 -9.19 13.69 9.27
CA TYR A 685 -9.81 12.53 8.63
C TYR A 685 -9.68 12.54 7.09
N LEU A 686 -9.31 13.68 6.47
CA LEU A 686 -9.00 13.76 5.04
C LEU A 686 -7.60 13.22 4.70
N THR A 687 -6.63 13.36 5.60
CA THR A 687 -5.20 13.07 5.34
C THR A 687 -4.64 11.87 6.13
N MET A 688 -5.43 11.30 7.05
CA MET A 688 -5.04 10.17 7.93
C MET A 688 -5.24 8.76 7.38
#